data_AF-A0AAX2EPS4-F1
#
_entry.id   AF-A0AAX2EPS4-F1
#
_cell.length_a   1.000
_cell.length_b   1.000
_cell.length_c   1.000
_cell.angle_alpha   90.00
_cell.angle_beta   90.00
_cell.angle_gamma   90.00
#
_symmetry.space_group_name_H-M   'P 1'
#
loop_
_entity.id
_entity.type
_entity.pdbx_description
1 polymer ?
#
loop_
_entity_poly.entity_id
_entity_poly.type
_entity_poly.pdbx_seq_one_letter_code
_entity_poly.pdbx_strand_id
1 'polypeptide(L)'
;MPVCLYSILCKIINMKKIIRFIFTLVLLLLSLLVVITPMNSDKQYLFGLSVMAVVLILGRVKGKKAVLAMLTLSVLMSTRYIWWRATTTLHFDSTLEMLLGSLLFAAEIYSWTILLLGYIQMAWPLERPIAPLPPDKSTWPTVDIYVPSYNESLDVVRDTVLAAQCIEYPQDKVKVYILDDGKRDEFRDFAAEAGVYYIIRPDNSHAKAGNLNHAMTLTQGELICVFDCDHVATRVFLQATVGEFFRDEKLALIQTPHHFYSLDPFERNLTAAKRVPHEGALFYGPVQKGNDNWNATFFCGSCAVIRRSALNEVGGFAVETVTEDAHTALKLQRRGWNTAFLDIPLAAGLATERLALHVNQRIRWARGMTQIFRIDNPLLGRGLKLTQRICYLNAMLHFQYGLPRVVFLTSPLVFMLFNLNIISSSATLIFAYVLPHLVLSTMVNSRITGRYRYAFWGEIYETVMAFHLILPTLLSLISPRLGKFNVTDKGDLTDRDYFDSHTVRPLIITTLLMVGSMIWVGVRYFMHDYAGIDPRVILFNIAWGTFSTIILLASIAVAKETKQIRKTIRIYARLPVTVLFSDGSQMQTRTFDISMGGARVALVKGEDLSSKTPVRIELGLGGEIAHVPILSAGTGVGDIRLEFDTLPLSERRKLVRVVLSRADAWYRPPHAPDRPLASFLGILQCVFELFFGRKKMAGGFNSQMKVVAKKQEEVNNAL
;
A
#
# COMPACT_ATOMS: atom_id res chain seq x y z
N MET A 1 -27.84 24.19 -46.33
CA MET A 1 -28.18 24.52 -44.93
C MET A 1 -27.37 23.83 -43.81
N PRO A 2 -26.53 22.78 -43.98
CA PRO A 2 -25.77 22.19 -42.85
C PRO A 2 -24.51 22.98 -42.41
N VAL A 3 -23.90 23.76 -43.31
CA VAL A 3 -22.60 24.41 -43.09
C VAL A 3 -22.68 25.58 -42.07
N CYS A 4 -23.85 26.21 -41.93
CA CYS A 4 -24.03 27.37 -41.05
C CYS A 4 -24.14 26.96 -39.56
N LEU A 5 -24.80 25.83 -39.25
CA LEU A 5 -24.92 25.33 -37.88
C LEU A 5 -23.56 24.88 -37.31
N TYR A 6 -22.71 24.25 -38.13
CA TYR A 6 -21.38 23.79 -37.71
C TYR A 6 -20.45 24.96 -37.34
N SER A 7 -20.48 26.04 -38.14
CA SER A 7 -19.73 27.28 -37.87
C SER A 7 -20.16 27.95 -36.56
N ILE A 8 -21.46 28.00 -36.29
CA ILE A 8 -22.02 28.57 -35.05
C ILE A 8 -21.68 27.70 -33.83
N LEU A 9 -21.79 26.37 -33.94
CA LEU A 9 -21.39 25.43 -32.89
C LEU A 9 -19.88 25.53 -32.58
N CYS A 10 -19.02 25.61 -33.59
CA CYS A 10 -17.58 25.84 -33.40
C CYS A 10 -17.28 27.19 -32.72
N LYS A 11 -17.98 28.27 -33.09
CA LYS A 11 -17.85 29.58 -32.43
C LYS A 11 -18.32 29.54 -30.98
N ILE A 12 -19.44 28.88 -30.67
CA ILE A 12 -19.95 28.74 -29.30
C ILE A 12 -19.00 27.88 -28.45
N ILE A 13 -18.45 26.80 -28.99
CA ILE A 13 -17.45 25.96 -28.31
C ILE A 13 -16.17 26.75 -28.02
N ASN A 14 -15.68 27.54 -28.98
CA ASN A 14 -14.50 28.40 -28.80
C ASN A 14 -14.77 29.51 -27.78
N MET A 15 -15.95 30.13 -27.79
CA MET A 15 -16.34 31.15 -26.80
C MET A 15 -16.38 30.58 -25.37
N LYS A 16 -16.93 29.37 -25.18
CA LYS A 16 -16.91 28.69 -23.86
C LYS A 16 -15.48 28.38 -23.40
N LYS A 17 -14.57 28.00 -24.31
CA LYS A 17 -13.15 27.79 -23.98
C LYS A 17 -12.48 29.09 -23.55
N ILE A 18 -12.72 30.18 -24.27
CA ILE A 18 -12.17 31.50 -23.95
C ILE A 18 -12.70 31.99 -22.59
N ILE A 19 -14.01 31.91 -22.34
CA ILE A 19 -14.59 32.29 -21.04
C ILE A 19 -13.99 31.46 -19.89
N ARG A 20 -13.86 30.14 -20.07
CA ARG A 20 -13.21 29.28 -19.07
C ARG A 20 -11.75 29.68 -18.83
N PHE A 21 -11.01 29.96 -19.90
CA PHE A 21 -9.62 30.39 -19.79
C PHE A 21 -9.48 31.72 -19.03
N ILE A 22 -10.28 32.73 -19.39
CA ILE A 22 -10.30 34.03 -18.69
C ILE A 22 -10.68 33.84 -17.22
N PHE A 23 -11.73 33.06 -16.94
CA PHE A 23 -12.16 32.78 -15.57
C PHE A 23 -11.06 32.07 -14.76
N THR A 24 -10.38 31.07 -15.35
CA THR A 24 -9.23 30.41 -14.72
C THR A 24 -8.10 31.40 -14.46
N LEU A 25 -7.78 32.29 -15.40
CA LEU A 25 -6.74 33.31 -15.23
C LEU A 25 -7.09 34.27 -14.08
N VAL A 26 -8.33 34.74 -14.00
CA VAL A 26 -8.80 35.59 -12.89
C VAL A 26 -8.69 34.86 -11.55
N LEU A 27 -9.11 33.60 -11.47
CA LEU A 27 -8.97 32.80 -10.25
C LEU A 27 -7.51 32.58 -9.85
N LEU A 28 -6.60 32.40 -10.81
CA LEU A 28 -5.16 32.28 -10.53
C LEU A 28 -4.59 33.59 -9.98
N LEU A 29 -4.99 34.74 -10.54
CA LEU A 29 -4.58 36.05 -10.04
C LEU A 29 -5.11 36.32 -8.62
N LEU A 30 -6.37 35.99 -8.35
CA LEU A 30 -6.94 36.09 -6.99
C LEU A 30 -6.22 35.15 -6.02
N SER A 31 -5.93 33.92 -6.44
CA SER A 31 -5.17 32.96 -5.63
C SER A 31 -3.77 33.48 -5.32
N LEU A 32 -3.09 34.07 -6.31
CA LEU A 32 -1.78 34.69 -6.13
C LEU A 32 -1.86 35.82 -5.11
N LEU A 33 -2.86 36.70 -5.19
CA LEU A 33 -3.08 37.79 -4.23
C LEU A 33 -3.27 37.24 -2.80
N VAL A 34 -4.04 36.18 -2.62
CA VAL A 34 -4.21 35.51 -1.32
C VAL A 34 -2.88 34.91 -0.83
N VAL A 35 -2.04 34.38 -1.70
CA VAL A 35 -0.74 33.81 -1.31
C VAL A 35 0.24 34.90 -0.87
N ILE A 36 0.37 35.98 -1.64
CA ILE A 36 1.45 36.96 -1.44
C ILE A 36 1.15 38.05 -0.41
N THR A 37 -0.12 38.28 -0.06
CA THR A 37 -0.51 39.38 0.84
C THR A 37 0.10 39.20 2.24
N PRO A 38 1.00 40.08 2.71
CA PRO A 38 1.59 39.96 4.04
C PRO A 38 0.53 40.25 5.11
N MET A 39 0.54 39.45 6.18
CA MET A 39 -0.35 39.63 7.34
C MET A 39 0.44 39.45 8.64
N ASN A 40 0.13 40.29 9.63
CA ASN A 40 0.55 40.07 11.01
C ASN A 40 -0.18 38.84 11.60
N SER A 41 0.24 38.42 12.80
CA SER A 41 -0.32 37.23 13.46
C SER A 41 -1.84 37.25 13.53
N ASP A 42 -2.43 38.36 13.97
CA ASP A 42 -3.85 38.42 14.31
C ASP A 42 -4.75 38.31 13.08
N LYS A 43 -4.40 39.05 12.01
CA LYS A 43 -5.11 38.97 10.73
C LYS A 43 -4.95 37.59 10.09
N GLN A 44 -3.74 37.02 10.17
CA GLN A 44 -3.48 35.69 9.63
C GLN A 44 -4.24 34.60 10.41
N TYR A 45 -4.34 34.70 11.74
CA TYR A 45 -5.17 33.78 12.54
C TYR A 45 -6.64 33.86 12.13
N LEU A 46 -7.19 35.07 12.07
CA LEU A 46 -8.59 35.26 11.70
C LEU A 46 -8.87 34.68 10.30
N PHE A 47 -8.00 34.96 9.34
CA PHE A 47 -8.11 34.42 7.99
C PHE A 47 -8.00 32.89 7.98
N GLY A 48 -6.95 32.33 8.59
CA GLY A 48 -6.70 30.89 8.65
C GLY A 48 -7.83 30.12 9.32
N LEU A 49 -8.32 30.59 10.47
CA LEU A 49 -9.45 30.00 11.20
C LEU A 49 -10.76 30.08 10.39
N SER A 50 -10.97 31.18 9.66
CA SER A 50 -12.14 31.32 8.78
C SER A 50 -12.11 30.29 7.64
N VAL A 51 -10.96 30.11 6.99
CA VAL A 51 -10.80 29.08 5.94
C VAL A 51 -10.96 27.68 6.53
N MET A 52 -10.40 27.41 7.72
CA MET A 52 -10.62 26.14 8.44
C MET A 52 -12.10 25.88 8.71
N ALA A 53 -12.86 26.88 9.16
CA ALA A 53 -14.31 26.76 9.36
C ALA A 53 -15.04 26.43 8.05
N VAL A 54 -14.70 27.09 6.95
CA VAL A 54 -15.26 26.79 5.62
C VAL A 54 -14.95 25.36 5.19
N VAL A 55 -13.71 24.89 5.36
CA VAL A 55 -13.33 23.52 5.01
C VAL A 55 -14.01 22.49 5.91
N LEU A 56 -14.25 22.80 7.19
CA LEU A 56 -15.07 21.98 8.10
C LEU A 56 -16.52 21.85 7.63
N ILE A 57 -17.12 22.94 7.13
CA ILE A 57 -18.47 22.92 6.57
C ILE A 57 -18.48 22.12 5.27
N LEU A 58 -17.56 22.39 4.34
CA LEU A 58 -17.43 21.65 3.07
C LEU A 58 -17.19 20.15 3.29
N GLY A 59 -16.44 19.79 4.34
CA GLY A 59 -16.18 18.40 4.70
C GLY A 59 -17.45 17.60 5.02
N ARG A 60 -18.54 18.26 5.42
CA ARG A 60 -19.86 17.63 5.65
C ARG A 60 -20.67 17.45 4.37
N VAL A 61 -20.32 18.15 3.30
CA VAL A 61 -21.02 18.08 2.01
C VAL A 61 -20.56 16.83 1.25
N LYS A 62 -21.52 16.01 0.81
CA LYS A 62 -21.24 14.86 -0.05
C LYS A 62 -21.04 15.32 -1.49
N GLY A 63 -20.07 14.74 -2.18
CA GLY A 63 -19.86 14.95 -3.62
C GLY A 63 -18.44 15.37 -3.98
N LYS A 64 -18.05 15.09 -5.23
CA LYS A 64 -16.69 15.32 -5.73
C LYS A 64 -16.35 16.81 -5.86
N LYS A 65 -17.33 17.68 -6.13
CA LYS A 65 -17.12 19.14 -6.20
C LYS A 65 -16.69 19.74 -4.86
N ALA A 66 -17.26 19.27 -3.75
CA ALA A 66 -16.86 19.71 -2.41
C ALA A 66 -15.41 19.30 -2.12
N VAL A 67 -15.04 18.07 -2.51
CA VAL A 67 -13.65 17.58 -2.39
C VAL A 67 -12.68 18.47 -3.18
N LEU A 68 -13.00 18.80 -4.44
CA LEU A 68 -12.18 19.71 -5.25
C LEU A 68 -12.02 21.11 -4.62
N ALA A 69 -13.10 21.66 -4.05
CA ALA A 69 -13.03 22.94 -3.35
C ALA A 69 -12.13 22.87 -2.11
N MET A 70 -12.23 21.80 -1.31
CA MET A 70 -11.35 21.57 -0.16
C MET A 70 -9.88 21.39 -0.58
N LEU A 71 -9.61 20.62 -1.64
CA LEU A 71 -8.26 20.46 -2.21
C LEU A 71 -7.69 21.83 -2.61
N THR A 72 -8.48 22.65 -3.30
CA THR A 72 -8.08 24.00 -3.74
C THR A 72 -7.72 24.90 -2.55
N LEU A 73 -8.57 24.94 -1.52
CA LEU A 73 -8.32 25.73 -0.31
C LEU A 73 -7.08 25.23 0.46
N SER A 74 -6.87 23.91 0.52
CA SER A 74 -5.68 23.33 1.15
C SER A 74 -4.40 23.67 0.39
N VAL A 75 -4.40 23.57 -0.95
CA VAL A 75 -3.26 24.01 -1.79
C VAL A 75 -2.98 25.49 -1.58
N LEU A 76 -4.03 26.32 -1.55
CA LEU A 76 -3.90 27.77 -1.38
C LEU A 76 -3.22 28.12 -0.05
N MET A 77 -3.71 27.54 1.07
CA MET A 77 -3.12 27.79 2.39
C MET A 77 -1.72 27.19 2.54
N SER A 78 -1.46 26.03 1.94
CA SER A 78 -0.13 25.42 1.92
C SER A 78 0.87 26.26 1.11
N THR A 79 0.44 26.81 -0.02
CA THR A 79 1.27 27.67 -0.87
C THR A 79 1.53 29.01 -0.19
N ARG A 80 0.53 29.58 0.51
CA ARG A 80 0.70 30.76 1.36
C ARG A 80 1.72 30.51 2.48
N TYR A 81 1.68 29.35 3.13
CA TYR A 81 2.68 28.95 4.13
C TYR A 81 4.10 28.90 3.56
N ILE A 82 4.29 28.22 2.42
CA ILE A 82 5.60 28.11 1.77
C ILE A 82 6.10 29.47 1.27
N TRP A 83 5.22 30.30 0.71
CA TRP A 83 5.57 31.67 0.31
C TRP A 83 6.05 32.49 1.51
N TRP A 84 5.30 32.48 2.62
CA TRP A 84 5.69 33.14 3.86
C TRP A 84 7.05 32.64 4.37
N ARG A 85 7.25 31.32 4.42
CA ARG A 85 8.56 30.73 4.76
C ARG A 85 9.68 31.29 3.90
N ALA A 86 9.49 31.31 2.58
CA ALA A 86 10.50 31.77 1.62
C ALA A 86 10.85 33.27 1.79
N THR A 87 9.85 34.12 2.04
CA THR A 87 10.04 35.58 2.01
C THR A 87 10.39 36.21 3.34
N THR A 88 10.00 35.61 4.47
CA THR A 88 10.14 36.27 5.78
C THR A 88 10.95 35.50 6.81
N THR A 89 11.22 34.20 6.60
CA THR A 89 11.82 33.35 7.66
C THR A 89 13.25 32.91 7.41
N LEU A 90 13.80 33.17 6.21
CA LEU A 90 15.14 32.75 5.80
C LEU A 90 16.20 33.83 6.02
N HIS A 91 16.20 34.42 7.24
CA HIS A 91 17.19 35.40 7.68
C HIS A 91 17.96 34.82 8.86
N PHE A 92 19.26 34.61 8.72
CA PHE A 92 20.05 33.83 9.69
C PHE A 92 21.27 34.63 10.18
N ASP A 93 21.65 34.41 11.44
CA ASP A 93 22.76 35.12 12.07
C ASP A 93 24.10 34.40 11.85
N SER A 94 24.06 33.10 11.50
CA SER A 94 25.25 32.29 11.22
C SER A 94 25.14 31.46 9.94
N THR A 95 26.29 31.07 9.39
CA THR A 95 26.36 30.15 8.23
C THR A 95 25.74 28.79 8.56
N LEU A 96 25.92 28.29 9.78
CA LEU A 96 25.37 27.00 10.20
C LEU A 96 23.83 27.05 10.27
N GLU A 97 23.25 28.13 10.82
CA GLU A 97 21.80 28.36 10.80
C GLU A 97 21.27 28.46 9.37
N MET A 98 21.99 29.17 8.49
CA MET A 98 21.62 29.26 7.08
C MET A 98 21.56 27.89 6.41
N LEU A 99 22.56 27.04 6.63
CA LEU A 99 22.59 25.69 6.06
C LEU A 99 21.46 24.81 6.60
N LEU A 100 21.27 24.76 7.92
CA LEU A 100 20.26 23.92 8.56
C LEU A 100 18.84 24.44 8.30
N GLY A 101 18.63 25.75 8.31
CA GLY A 101 17.36 26.41 7.97
C GLY A 101 16.98 26.25 6.51
N SER A 102 17.95 26.34 5.59
CA SER A 102 17.73 26.05 4.16
C SER A 102 17.40 24.58 3.93
N LEU A 103 18.04 23.65 4.66
CA LEU A 103 17.74 22.22 4.60
C LEU A 103 16.31 21.92 5.09
N LEU A 104 15.88 22.55 6.20
CA LEU A 104 14.50 22.46 6.69
C LEU A 104 13.52 22.99 5.64
N PHE A 105 13.79 24.16 5.06
CA PHE A 105 12.92 24.73 4.04
C PHE A 105 12.86 23.88 2.76
N ALA A 106 13.97 23.26 2.34
CA ALA A 106 13.99 22.33 1.22
C ALA A 106 13.12 21.08 1.50
N ALA A 107 13.14 20.56 2.73
CA ALA A 107 12.25 19.48 3.16
C ALA A 107 10.77 19.90 3.11
N GLU A 108 10.44 21.14 3.48
CA GLU A 108 9.09 21.69 3.37
C GLU A 108 8.63 21.87 1.92
N ILE A 109 9.50 22.36 1.03
CA ILE A 109 9.22 22.43 -0.42
C ILE A 109 8.92 21.04 -0.98
N TYR A 110 9.70 20.03 -0.58
CA TYR A 110 9.44 18.65 -0.98
C TYR A 110 8.05 18.21 -0.54
N SER A 111 7.69 18.40 0.74
CA SER A 111 6.37 18.02 1.27
C SER A 111 5.22 18.75 0.56
N TRP A 112 5.40 20.05 0.27
CA TRP A 112 4.44 20.84 -0.51
C TRP A 112 4.29 20.30 -1.94
N THR A 113 5.40 19.92 -2.58
CA THR A 113 5.40 19.33 -3.92
C THR A 113 4.65 17.99 -3.94
N ILE A 114 4.93 17.10 -2.99
CA ILE A 114 4.22 15.82 -2.85
C ILE A 114 2.73 16.02 -2.58
N LEU A 115 2.37 16.99 -1.73
CA LEU A 115 0.97 17.35 -1.47
C LEU A 115 0.27 17.79 -2.75
N LEU A 116 0.88 18.69 -3.53
CA LEU A 116 0.31 19.18 -4.78
C LEU A 116 0.14 18.05 -5.80
N LEU A 117 1.19 17.26 -6.02
CA LEU A 117 1.16 16.15 -6.98
C LEU A 117 0.15 15.08 -6.57
N GLY A 118 0.10 14.72 -5.29
CA GLY A 118 -0.87 13.76 -4.74
C GLY A 118 -2.31 14.25 -4.88
N TYR A 119 -2.56 15.54 -4.68
CA TYR A 119 -3.90 16.12 -4.87
C TYR A 119 -4.33 16.13 -6.33
N ILE A 120 -3.43 16.45 -7.26
CA ILE A 120 -3.74 16.37 -8.70
C ILE A 120 -4.02 14.92 -9.10
N GLN A 121 -3.19 13.98 -8.65
CA GLN A 121 -3.33 12.56 -8.93
C GLN A 121 -4.68 12.02 -8.41
N MET A 122 -5.07 12.36 -7.19
CA MET A 122 -6.27 11.84 -6.52
C MET A 122 -7.49 12.77 -6.60
N ALA A 123 -7.45 13.83 -7.41
CA ALA A 123 -8.53 14.80 -7.53
C ALA A 123 -9.85 14.16 -7.99
N TRP A 124 -9.76 13.13 -8.84
CA TRP A 124 -10.92 12.46 -9.42
C TRP A 124 -10.67 10.97 -9.69
N PRO A 125 -10.63 10.12 -8.65
CA PRO A 125 -10.37 8.70 -8.82
C PRO A 125 -11.41 8.05 -9.75
N LEU A 126 -10.94 7.22 -10.68
CA LEU A 126 -11.80 6.46 -11.59
C LEU A 126 -12.26 5.16 -10.91
N GLU A 127 -13.54 4.85 -11.04
CA GLU A 127 -14.13 3.59 -10.57
C GLU A 127 -14.56 2.80 -11.79
N ARG A 128 -13.84 1.71 -12.09
CA ARG A 128 -14.16 0.83 -13.21
C ARG A 128 -15.08 -0.31 -12.75
N PRO A 129 -16.21 -0.55 -13.43
CA PRO A 129 -16.91 -1.81 -13.30
C PRO A 129 -16.14 -2.92 -14.01
N ILE A 130 -16.49 -4.18 -13.73
CA ILE A 130 -16.01 -5.32 -14.52
C ILE A 130 -16.56 -5.18 -15.95
N ALA A 131 -15.68 -5.19 -16.95
CA ALA A 131 -16.10 -5.23 -18.34
C ALA A 131 -16.65 -6.63 -18.70
N PRO A 132 -17.83 -6.72 -19.32
CA PRO A 132 -18.41 -8.00 -19.70
C PRO A 132 -17.57 -8.67 -20.79
N LEU A 133 -17.43 -10.00 -20.70
CA LEU A 133 -16.87 -10.80 -21.77
C LEU A 133 -17.91 -11.07 -22.87
N PRO A 134 -17.49 -11.21 -24.14
CA PRO A 134 -18.38 -11.66 -25.20
C PRO A 134 -19.03 -13.01 -24.86
N PRO A 135 -20.32 -13.24 -25.18
CA PRO A 135 -20.99 -14.51 -24.92
C PRO A 135 -20.31 -15.70 -25.61
N ASP A 136 -19.76 -15.48 -26.80
CA ASP A 136 -19.02 -16.50 -27.55
C ASP A 136 -17.60 -16.67 -27.01
N LYS A 137 -17.40 -17.76 -26.25
CA LYS A 137 -16.11 -18.14 -25.66
C LYS A 137 -15.03 -18.47 -26.69
N SER A 138 -15.39 -18.76 -27.95
CA SER A 138 -14.40 -19.03 -29.00
C SER A 138 -13.56 -17.79 -29.33
N THR A 139 -14.13 -16.59 -29.14
CA THR A 139 -13.48 -15.29 -29.38
C THR A 139 -12.54 -14.86 -28.26
N TRP A 140 -12.58 -15.54 -27.12
CA TRP A 140 -11.75 -15.20 -25.96
C TRP A 140 -10.26 -15.40 -26.28
N PRO A 141 -9.35 -14.49 -25.89
CA PRO A 141 -7.94 -14.64 -26.21
C PRO A 141 -7.30 -15.81 -25.44
N THR A 142 -6.23 -16.37 -25.99
CA THR A 142 -5.37 -17.30 -25.25
C THR A 142 -4.57 -16.57 -24.17
N VAL A 143 -4.37 -17.22 -23.01
CA VAL A 143 -3.69 -16.65 -21.84
C VAL A 143 -2.62 -17.60 -21.31
N ASP A 144 -1.38 -17.11 -21.26
CA ASP A 144 -0.29 -17.78 -20.55
C ASP A 144 -0.20 -17.21 -19.13
N ILE A 145 -0.33 -18.06 -18.11
CA ILE A 145 -0.18 -17.68 -16.71
C ILE A 145 1.25 -18.02 -16.26
N TYR A 146 2.00 -17.00 -15.87
CA TYR A 146 3.37 -17.12 -15.37
C TYR A 146 3.42 -17.03 -13.86
N VAL A 147 4.08 -18.01 -13.25
CA VAL A 147 4.37 -18.09 -11.82
C VAL A 147 5.90 -18.17 -11.63
N PRO A 148 6.63 -17.03 -11.61
CA PRO A 148 8.05 -17.02 -11.37
C PRO A 148 8.41 -17.35 -9.91
N SER A 149 9.46 -18.15 -9.73
CA SER A 149 10.03 -18.48 -8.41
C SER A 149 11.55 -18.55 -8.47
N TYR A 150 12.20 -18.32 -7.33
CA TYR A 150 13.66 -18.38 -7.18
C TYR A 150 14.07 -19.24 -5.97
N ASN A 151 13.68 -18.83 -4.76
CA ASN A 151 14.06 -19.48 -3.49
C ASN A 151 12.85 -19.90 -2.64
N GLU A 152 11.63 -19.62 -3.09
CA GLU A 152 10.43 -19.93 -2.31
C GLU A 152 10.18 -21.43 -2.23
N SER A 153 9.73 -21.94 -1.07
CA SER A 153 9.48 -23.37 -0.91
C SER A 153 8.34 -23.87 -1.82
N LEU A 154 8.41 -25.13 -2.21
CA LEU A 154 7.37 -25.77 -3.01
C LEU A 154 6.00 -25.68 -2.34
N ASP A 155 5.92 -25.72 -1.00
CA ASP A 155 4.65 -25.60 -0.27
C ASP A 155 3.93 -24.28 -0.53
N VAL A 156 4.66 -23.16 -0.69
CA VAL A 156 4.07 -21.85 -1.02
C VAL A 156 3.66 -21.82 -2.49
N VAL A 157 4.55 -22.25 -3.39
CA VAL A 157 4.31 -22.18 -4.84
C VAL A 157 3.20 -23.13 -5.28
N ARG A 158 3.09 -24.30 -4.64
CA ARG A 158 2.05 -25.31 -4.91
C ARG A 158 0.66 -24.72 -4.85
N ASP A 159 0.32 -23.98 -3.80
CA ASP A 159 -1.03 -23.43 -3.64
C ASP A 159 -1.34 -22.35 -4.69
N THR A 160 -0.34 -21.53 -5.07
CA THR A 160 -0.46 -20.54 -6.15
C THR A 160 -0.71 -21.19 -7.52
N VAL A 161 0.04 -22.24 -7.84
CA VAL A 161 -0.12 -22.97 -9.11
C VAL A 161 -1.48 -23.66 -9.17
N LEU A 162 -1.90 -24.32 -8.08
CA LEU A 162 -3.21 -24.95 -8.01
C LEU A 162 -4.36 -23.93 -8.07
N ALA A 163 -4.18 -22.75 -7.48
CA ALA A 163 -5.14 -21.65 -7.59
C ALA A 163 -5.25 -21.13 -9.03
N ALA A 164 -4.12 -21.00 -9.74
CA ALA A 164 -4.11 -20.64 -11.15
C ALA A 164 -4.83 -21.66 -12.04
N GLN A 165 -4.69 -22.97 -11.76
CA GLN A 165 -5.46 -24.02 -12.45
C GLN A 165 -6.96 -23.95 -12.17
N CYS A 166 -7.37 -23.33 -11.05
CA CYS A 166 -8.79 -23.18 -10.69
C CYS A 166 -9.47 -22.00 -11.38
N ILE A 167 -8.76 -21.20 -12.17
CA ILE A 167 -9.34 -20.07 -12.88
C ILE A 167 -10.35 -20.55 -13.94
N GLU A 168 -11.54 -19.98 -13.91
CA GLU A 168 -12.67 -20.35 -14.77
C GLU A 168 -12.56 -19.67 -16.13
N TYR A 169 -11.92 -20.38 -17.05
CA TYR A 169 -11.72 -20.00 -18.45
C TYR A 169 -11.74 -21.28 -19.33
N PRO A 170 -11.97 -21.18 -20.66
CA PRO A 170 -11.79 -22.32 -21.55
C PRO A 170 -10.41 -22.97 -21.37
N GLN A 171 -10.39 -24.26 -21.06
CA GLN A 171 -9.18 -24.99 -20.66
C GLN A 171 -8.15 -25.07 -21.79
N ASP A 172 -8.60 -25.09 -23.04
CA ASP A 172 -7.77 -25.05 -24.25
C ASP A 172 -7.07 -23.69 -24.46
N LYS A 173 -7.55 -22.63 -23.78
CA LYS A 173 -7.03 -21.26 -23.91
C LYS A 173 -6.16 -20.80 -22.75
N VAL A 174 -6.02 -21.59 -21.68
CA VAL A 174 -5.16 -21.25 -20.54
C VAL A 174 -4.04 -22.25 -20.38
N LYS A 175 -2.82 -21.74 -20.23
CA LYS A 175 -1.66 -22.55 -19.91
C LYS A 175 -0.94 -21.96 -18.70
N VAL A 176 -0.64 -22.80 -17.72
CA VAL A 176 0.05 -22.38 -16.48
C VAL A 176 1.52 -22.81 -16.57
N TYR A 177 2.42 -21.88 -16.29
CA TYR A 177 3.87 -22.05 -16.36
C TYR A 177 4.52 -21.69 -15.03
N ILE A 178 5.24 -22.65 -14.46
CA ILE A 178 6.20 -22.40 -13.38
C ILE A 178 7.51 -21.96 -14.03
N LEU A 179 7.99 -20.77 -13.67
CA LEU A 179 9.25 -20.23 -14.18
C LEU A 179 10.29 -20.28 -13.06
N ASP A 180 11.12 -21.31 -13.01
CA ASP A 180 12.02 -21.58 -11.88
C ASP A 180 13.48 -21.17 -12.17
N ASP A 181 13.91 -20.04 -11.61
CA ASP A 181 15.32 -19.60 -11.65
C ASP A 181 16.20 -20.34 -10.61
N GLY A 182 15.58 -21.09 -9.68
CA GLY A 182 16.25 -21.94 -8.70
C GLY A 182 16.66 -23.31 -9.23
N LYS A 183 16.12 -23.72 -10.39
CA LYS A 183 16.44 -24.97 -11.10
C LYS A 183 16.24 -26.22 -10.23
N ARG A 184 15.10 -26.32 -9.56
CA ARG A 184 14.84 -27.32 -8.51
C ARG A 184 14.08 -28.52 -9.07
N ASP A 185 14.61 -29.72 -8.83
CA ASP A 185 14.00 -30.97 -9.31
C ASP A 185 12.59 -31.20 -8.76
N GLU A 186 12.36 -30.87 -7.48
CA GLU A 186 11.05 -31.01 -6.84
C GLU A 186 9.94 -30.18 -7.54
N PHE A 187 10.30 -29.04 -8.16
CA PHE A 187 9.37 -28.20 -8.90
C PHE A 187 9.03 -28.80 -10.26
N ARG A 188 10.00 -29.45 -10.92
CA ARG A 188 9.78 -30.17 -12.18
C ARG A 188 8.83 -31.35 -11.97
N ASP A 189 9.07 -32.12 -10.90
CA ASP A 189 8.28 -33.30 -10.58
C ASP A 189 6.84 -32.89 -10.22
N PHE A 190 6.69 -31.85 -9.39
CA PHE A 190 5.39 -31.25 -9.10
C PHE A 190 4.67 -30.72 -10.35
N ALA A 191 5.38 -30.05 -11.25
CA ALA A 191 4.79 -29.53 -12.48
C ALA A 191 4.20 -30.65 -13.34
N ALA A 192 4.94 -31.76 -13.47
CA ALA A 192 4.48 -32.95 -14.19
C ALA A 192 3.24 -33.57 -13.52
N GLU A 193 3.26 -33.73 -12.18
CA GLU A 193 2.12 -34.26 -11.42
C GLU A 193 0.88 -33.36 -11.52
N ALA A 194 1.08 -32.04 -11.45
CA ALA A 194 0.01 -31.06 -11.54
C ALA A 194 -0.55 -30.88 -12.96
N GLY A 195 0.20 -31.30 -13.99
CA GLY A 195 -0.17 -31.07 -15.40
C GLY A 195 0.02 -29.61 -15.81
N VAL A 196 1.09 -28.98 -15.34
CA VAL A 196 1.50 -27.61 -15.73
C VAL A 196 2.88 -27.62 -16.37
N TYR A 197 3.24 -26.53 -17.05
CA TYR A 197 4.53 -26.43 -17.72
C TYR A 197 5.61 -25.93 -16.76
N TYR A 198 6.83 -26.44 -16.94
CA TYR A 198 8.00 -26.05 -16.16
C TYR A 198 9.07 -25.48 -17.09
N ILE A 199 9.49 -24.25 -16.82
CA ILE A 199 10.51 -23.54 -17.60
C ILE A 199 11.66 -23.16 -16.67
N ILE A 200 12.88 -23.46 -17.10
CA ILE A 200 14.13 -23.00 -16.51
C ILE A 200 14.95 -22.32 -17.60
N ARG A 201 15.96 -21.55 -17.20
CA ARG A 201 16.90 -20.91 -18.11
C ARG A 201 18.36 -21.14 -17.69
N PRO A 202 19.32 -21.06 -18.64
CA PRO A 202 20.71 -21.38 -18.34
C PRO A 202 21.37 -20.37 -17.38
N ASP A 203 21.07 -19.08 -17.53
CA ASP A 203 21.57 -18.01 -16.66
C ASP A 203 20.47 -17.36 -15.82
N ASN A 204 20.86 -16.67 -14.74
CA ASN A 204 19.95 -15.92 -13.87
C ASN A 204 20.10 -14.40 -14.12
N SER A 205 20.40 -14.00 -15.37
CA SER A 205 20.57 -12.59 -15.73
C SER A 205 19.26 -11.81 -15.55
N HIS A 206 19.34 -10.56 -15.09
CA HIS A 206 18.17 -9.69 -14.92
C HIS A 206 17.04 -10.22 -14.03
N ALA A 207 17.32 -11.20 -13.14
CA ALA A 207 16.38 -11.73 -12.16
C ALA A 207 14.99 -12.04 -12.77
N LYS A 208 13.90 -11.67 -12.08
CA LYS A 208 12.52 -11.94 -12.51
C LYS A 208 12.21 -11.44 -13.93
N ALA A 209 12.68 -10.25 -14.32
CA ALA A 209 12.44 -9.71 -15.66
C ALA A 209 13.04 -10.60 -16.76
N GLY A 210 14.27 -11.07 -16.55
CA GLY A 210 14.93 -11.99 -17.47
C GLY A 210 14.21 -13.34 -17.54
N ASN A 211 13.68 -13.84 -16.41
CA ASN A 211 12.93 -15.08 -16.36
C ASN A 211 11.62 -14.99 -17.17
N LEU A 212 10.85 -13.91 -16.96
CA LEU A 212 9.64 -13.61 -17.73
C LEU A 212 9.94 -13.46 -19.24
N ASN A 213 11.00 -12.74 -19.59
CA ASN A 213 11.42 -12.58 -21.00
C ASN A 213 11.84 -13.89 -21.65
N HIS A 214 12.55 -14.76 -20.92
CA HIS A 214 12.91 -16.08 -21.43
C HIS A 214 11.66 -16.92 -21.72
N ALA A 215 10.71 -16.95 -20.78
CA ALA A 215 9.43 -17.65 -20.95
C ALA A 215 8.63 -17.12 -22.15
N MET A 216 8.67 -15.82 -22.41
CA MET A 216 8.03 -15.22 -23.58
C MET A 216 8.54 -15.79 -24.91
N THR A 217 9.80 -16.23 -24.98
CA THR A 217 10.36 -16.84 -26.20
C THR A 217 9.85 -18.26 -26.47
N LEU A 218 9.31 -18.92 -25.43
CA LEU A 218 8.89 -20.33 -25.47
C LEU A 218 7.36 -20.51 -25.50
N THR A 219 6.61 -19.41 -25.44
CA THR A 219 5.15 -19.42 -25.23
C THR A 219 4.46 -18.44 -26.18
N GLN A 220 3.16 -18.62 -26.42
CA GLN A 220 2.47 -18.01 -27.56
C GLN A 220 1.09 -17.38 -27.23
N GLY A 221 0.66 -17.38 -25.96
CA GLY A 221 -0.63 -16.83 -25.57
C GLY A 221 -0.76 -15.33 -25.86
N GLU A 222 -1.90 -14.89 -26.38
CA GLU A 222 -2.14 -13.49 -26.75
C GLU A 222 -2.03 -12.53 -25.55
N LEU A 223 -2.43 -13.02 -24.38
CA LEU A 223 -2.28 -12.34 -23.09
C LEU A 223 -1.33 -13.10 -22.17
N ILE A 224 -0.63 -12.36 -21.31
CA ILE A 224 0.24 -12.89 -20.26
C ILE A 224 -0.33 -12.44 -18.92
N CYS A 225 -0.65 -13.40 -18.06
CA CYS A 225 -1.05 -13.15 -16.68
C CYS A 225 0.12 -13.47 -15.75
N VAL A 226 0.48 -12.55 -14.85
CA VAL A 226 1.62 -12.74 -13.94
C VAL A 226 1.15 -12.79 -12.50
N PHE A 227 1.52 -13.86 -11.79
CA PHE A 227 1.39 -13.98 -10.35
C PHE A 227 2.76 -14.26 -9.73
N ASP A 228 3.19 -13.48 -8.74
CA ASP A 228 4.29 -13.96 -7.89
C ASP A 228 3.90 -15.28 -7.25
N CYS A 229 4.89 -16.13 -6.97
CA CYS A 229 4.66 -17.48 -6.45
C CYS A 229 3.92 -17.57 -5.11
N ASP A 230 3.72 -16.46 -4.41
CA ASP A 230 2.94 -16.34 -3.18
C ASP A 230 1.54 -15.73 -3.38
N HIS A 231 1.16 -15.33 -4.60
CA HIS A 231 -0.13 -14.72 -4.92
C HIS A 231 -1.16 -15.72 -5.44
N VAL A 232 -2.06 -16.15 -4.56
CA VAL A 232 -3.14 -17.08 -4.89
C VAL A 232 -4.34 -16.36 -5.52
N ALA A 233 -4.66 -16.72 -6.76
CA ALA A 233 -5.74 -16.11 -7.53
C ALA A 233 -7.14 -16.68 -7.18
N THR A 234 -8.15 -15.82 -7.28
CA THR A 234 -9.56 -16.23 -7.31
C THR A 234 -9.91 -16.84 -8.66
N ARG A 235 -10.89 -17.74 -8.67
CA ARG A 235 -11.32 -18.43 -9.89
C ARG A 235 -11.87 -17.49 -10.97
N VAL A 236 -12.33 -16.29 -10.59
CA VAL A 236 -12.92 -15.30 -11.51
C VAL A 236 -11.91 -14.32 -12.09
N PHE A 237 -10.61 -14.46 -11.78
CA PHE A 237 -9.57 -13.48 -12.14
C PHE A 237 -9.59 -13.07 -13.61
N LEU A 238 -9.55 -14.04 -14.54
CA LEU A 238 -9.57 -13.75 -15.98
C LEU A 238 -10.93 -13.26 -16.47
N GLN A 239 -12.03 -13.76 -15.91
CA GLN A 239 -13.37 -13.28 -16.25
C GLN A 239 -13.57 -11.80 -15.91
N ALA A 240 -12.98 -11.36 -14.79
CA ALA A 240 -13.09 -9.99 -14.33
C ALA A 240 -12.13 -9.01 -15.06
N THR A 241 -11.07 -9.51 -15.71
CA THR A 241 -10.00 -8.68 -16.27
C THR A 241 -9.96 -8.69 -17.80
N VAL A 242 -10.21 -9.82 -18.45
CA VAL A 242 -10.01 -9.98 -19.90
C VAL A 242 -11.00 -9.15 -20.73
N GLY A 243 -12.21 -8.90 -20.21
CA GLY A 243 -13.23 -8.07 -20.87
C GLY A 243 -12.72 -6.67 -21.25
N GLU A 244 -11.75 -6.14 -20.51
CA GLU A 244 -11.19 -4.80 -20.76
C GLU A 244 -10.37 -4.72 -22.04
N PHE A 245 -9.75 -5.81 -22.48
CA PHE A 245 -9.00 -5.86 -23.74
C PHE A 245 -9.90 -5.86 -24.99
N PHE A 246 -11.18 -6.21 -24.83
CA PHE A 246 -12.20 -6.05 -25.87
C PHE A 246 -12.76 -4.63 -25.91
N ARG A 247 -12.83 -3.96 -24.76
CA ARG A 247 -13.32 -2.58 -24.67
C ARG A 247 -12.32 -1.57 -25.22
N ASP A 248 -11.03 -1.82 -25.02
CA ASP A 248 -9.95 -0.95 -25.48
C ASP A 248 -8.86 -1.78 -26.18
N GLU A 249 -8.83 -1.72 -27.51
CA GLU A 249 -7.82 -2.38 -28.34
C GLU A 249 -6.40 -1.88 -28.02
N LYS A 250 -6.26 -0.64 -27.53
CA LYS A 250 -4.98 -0.05 -27.09
C LYS A 250 -4.67 -0.32 -25.62
N LEU A 251 -5.44 -1.17 -24.93
CA LEU A 251 -5.08 -1.60 -23.59
C LEU A 251 -3.90 -2.58 -23.66
N ALA A 252 -2.78 -2.20 -23.03
CA ALA A 252 -1.64 -3.09 -22.85
C ALA A 252 -1.68 -3.83 -21.53
N LEU A 253 -2.23 -3.24 -20.47
CA LEU A 253 -2.12 -3.74 -19.10
C LEU A 253 -3.39 -3.45 -18.32
N ILE A 254 -3.88 -4.45 -17.59
CA ILE A 254 -4.81 -4.28 -16.49
C ILE A 254 -4.19 -4.80 -15.19
N GLN A 255 -4.16 -3.95 -14.17
CA GLN A 255 -3.65 -4.25 -12.83
C GLN A 255 -4.81 -4.41 -11.84
N THR A 256 -4.74 -5.40 -10.97
CA THR A 256 -5.63 -5.55 -9.80
C THR A 256 -4.86 -5.25 -8.50
N PRO A 257 -5.51 -5.01 -7.36
CA PRO A 257 -4.85 -4.75 -6.08
C PRO A 257 -3.95 -5.91 -5.66
N HIS A 258 -2.84 -5.62 -4.98
CA HIS A 258 -2.19 -6.63 -4.14
C HIS A 258 -2.89 -6.66 -2.79
N HIS A 259 -3.66 -7.72 -2.57
CA HIS A 259 -4.18 -8.03 -1.25
C HIS A 259 -3.20 -8.93 -0.51
N PHE A 260 -3.07 -8.79 0.81
CA PHE A 260 -2.29 -9.73 1.62
C PHE A 260 -3.20 -10.39 2.65
N TYR A 261 -3.17 -11.72 2.70
CA TYR A 261 -3.96 -12.50 3.66
C TYR A 261 -3.17 -12.85 4.92
N SER A 262 -1.85 -12.64 4.92
CA SER A 262 -1.03 -12.57 6.13
C SER A 262 -0.85 -11.12 6.60
N LEU A 263 -0.61 -10.96 7.90
CA LEU A 263 -0.40 -9.65 8.52
C LEU A 263 1.01 -9.15 8.27
N ASP A 264 1.15 -7.88 7.89
CA ASP A 264 2.47 -7.24 7.83
C ASP A 264 3.04 -6.98 9.24
N PRO A 265 4.34 -6.65 9.39
CA PRO A 265 4.95 -6.44 10.69
C PRO A 265 4.28 -5.33 11.52
N PHE A 266 3.71 -4.30 10.90
CA PHE A 266 3.00 -3.24 11.63
C PHE A 266 1.68 -3.77 12.20
N GLU A 267 0.86 -4.42 11.37
CA GLU A 267 -0.42 -5.03 11.80
C GLU A 267 -0.24 -6.09 12.88
N ARG A 268 0.85 -6.85 12.79
CA ARG A 268 1.18 -7.89 13.74
C ARG A 268 1.71 -7.33 15.06
N ASN A 269 2.65 -6.38 14.98
CA ASN A 269 3.42 -5.92 16.14
C ASN A 269 2.73 -4.77 16.90
N LEU A 270 1.78 -4.07 16.27
CA LEU A 270 1.01 -3.00 16.90
C LEU A 270 -0.46 -3.40 17.08
N THR A 271 -0.95 -3.41 18.32
CA THR A 271 -2.36 -3.74 18.60
C THR A 271 -3.31 -2.75 17.91
N ALA A 272 -2.94 -1.47 17.88
CA ALA A 272 -3.75 -0.45 17.23
C ALA A 272 -3.81 -0.62 15.70
N ALA A 273 -2.76 -1.16 15.07
CA ALA A 273 -2.69 -1.34 13.62
C ALA A 273 -3.69 -2.39 13.11
N LYS A 274 -4.13 -3.34 13.95
CA LYS A 274 -5.17 -4.34 13.59
C LYS A 274 -6.54 -3.73 13.25
N ARG A 275 -6.76 -2.46 13.59
CA ARG A 275 -8.02 -1.74 13.36
C ARG A 275 -7.91 -0.70 12.23
N VAL A 276 -6.73 -0.51 11.68
CA VAL A 276 -6.49 0.45 10.60
C VAL A 276 -6.26 -0.31 9.29
N PRO A 277 -6.46 0.34 8.12
CA PRO A 277 -6.14 -0.27 6.85
C PRO A 277 -4.65 -0.61 6.75
N HIS A 278 -4.33 -1.72 6.08
CA HIS A 278 -2.94 -2.14 5.83
C HIS A 278 -2.17 -1.10 5.01
N GLU A 279 -0.84 -1.15 5.08
CA GLU A 279 0.05 -0.15 4.48
C GLU A 279 -0.22 0.04 2.97
N GLY A 280 -0.28 -1.04 2.20
CA GLY A 280 -0.52 -1.01 0.76
C GLY A 280 -1.90 -0.50 0.32
N ALA A 281 -2.88 -0.38 1.22
CA ALA A 281 -4.25 0.00 0.88
C ALA A 281 -4.35 1.40 0.26
N LEU A 282 -3.46 2.32 0.68
CA LEU A 282 -3.38 3.66 0.11
C LEU A 282 -3.01 3.61 -1.37
N PHE A 283 -2.00 2.80 -1.71
CA PHE A 283 -1.50 2.70 -3.08
C PHE A 283 -2.51 1.98 -3.99
N TYR A 284 -2.95 0.79 -3.58
CA TYR A 284 -3.89 -0.04 -4.34
C TYR A 284 -5.35 0.42 -4.25
N GLY A 285 -5.64 1.55 -3.61
CA GLY A 285 -6.96 2.16 -3.59
C GLY A 285 -6.95 3.50 -4.32
N PRO A 286 -6.98 4.63 -3.59
CA PRO A 286 -7.15 5.96 -4.19
C PRO A 286 -6.01 6.35 -5.13
N VAL A 287 -4.77 5.92 -4.89
CA VAL A 287 -3.62 6.30 -5.73
C VAL A 287 -3.69 5.61 -7.10
N GLN A 288 -3.88 4.29 -7.17
CA GLN A 288 -4.03 3.59 -8.45
C GLN A 288 -5.31 3.97 -9.20
N LYS A 289 -6.43 4.23 -8.51
CA LYS A 289 -7.62 4.81 -9.13
C LYS A 289 -7.40 6.22 -9.68
N GLY A 290 -6.57 7.02 -9.00
CA GLY A 290 -6.12 8.32 -9.49
C GLY A 290 -5.23 8.19 -10.71
N ASN A 291 -4.27 7.27 -10.71
CA ASN A 291 -3.44 6.95 -11.86
C ASN A 291 -4.27 6.51 -13.07
N ASP A 292 -5.25 5.64 -12.84
CA ASP A 292 -6.13 5.12 -13.87
C ASP A 292 -6.95 6.23 -14.56
N ASN A 293 -7.46 7.20 -13.79
CA ASN A 293 -8.11 8.39 -14.33
C ASN A 293 -7.18 9.17 -15.30
N TRP A 294 -5.88 9.14 -15.06
CA TRP A 294 -4.88 9.82 -15.89
C TRP A 294 -4.20 8.91 -16.93
N ASN A 295 -4.71 7.67 -17.12
CA ASN A 295 -4.10 6.63 -17.96
C ASN A 295 -2.62 6.40 -17.60
N ALA A 296 -2.35 6.26 -16.30
CA ALA A 296 -1.03 6.19 -15.70
C ALA A 296 -0.90 5.00 -14.72
N THR A 297 -1.79 4.00 -14.82
CA THR A 297 -1.77 2.83 -13.92
C THR A 297 -0.44 2.08 -14.05
N PHE A 298 0.19 1.80 -12.91
CA PHE A 298 1.44 1.04 -12.85
C PHE A 298 1.18 -0.46 -12.95
N PHE A 299 2.10 -1.17 -13.61
CA PHE A 299 2.29 -2.59 -13.40
C PHE A 299 3.07 -2.78 -12.10
N CYS A 300 2.59 -3.66 -11.23
CA CYS A 300 3.15 -3.90 -9.90
C CYS A 300 3.77 -5.30 -9.76
N GLY A 301 4.18 -5.91 -10.88
CA GLY A 301 4.93 -7.16 -10.91
C GLY A 301 4.09 -8.42 -10.77
N SER A 302 2.89 -8.33 -10.18
CA SER A 302 1.97 -9.44 -9.95
C SER A 302 0.52 -8.97 -10.05
N CYS A 303 -0.42 -9.90 -10.13
CA CYS A 303 -1.86 -9.65 -10.18
C CYS A 303 -2.25 -8.75 -11.37
N ALA A 304 -1.70 -9.06 -12.54
CA ALA A 304 -1.93 -8.28 -13.76
C ALA A 304 -2.04 -9.16 -15.00
N VAL A 305 -2.81 -8.69 -15.97
CA VAL A 305 -2.89 -9.26 -17.33
C VAL A 305 -2.32 -8.25 -18.30
N ILE A 306 -1.46 -8.71 -19.21
CA ILE A 306 -0.68 -7.88 -20.13
C ILE A 306 -0.83 -8.42 -21.55
N ARG A 307 -1.04 -7.52 -22.52
CA ARG A 307 -1.08 -7.87 -23.94
C ARG A 307 0.32 -8.22 -24.43
N ARG A 308 0.52 -9.43 -24.95
CA ARG A 308 1.82 -9.90 -25.44
C ARG A 308 2.37 -9.03 -26.57
N SER A 309 1.52 -8.63 -27.52
CA SER A 309 1.95 -7.78 -28.65
C SER A 309 2.52 -6.45 -28.16
N ALA A 310 1.92 -5.84 -27.13
CA ALA A 310 2.41 -4.61 -26.54
C ALA A 310 3.77 -4.79 -25.84
N LEU A 311 3.98 -5.92 -25.15
CA LEU A 311 5.29 -6.27 -24.58
C LEU A 311 6.35 -6.46 -25.68
N ASN A 312 6.02 -7.17 -26.76
CA ASN A 312 6.94 -7.38 -27.89
C ASN A 312 7.39 -6.04 -28.51
N GLU A 313 6.49 -5.05 -28.64
CA GLU A 313 6.83 -3.72 -29.16
C GLU A 313 7.82 -2.93 -28.29
N VAL A 314 7.87 -3.20 -26.99
CA VAL A 314 8.81 -2.56 -26.05
C VAL A 314 10.04 -3.42 -25.74
N GLY A 315 10.19 -4.57 -26.40
CA GLY A 315 11.31 -5.49 -26.21
C GLY A 315 11.17 -6.42 -24.99
N GLY A 316 9.94 -6.68 -24.54
CA GLY A 316 9.63 -7.49 -23.36
C GLY A 316 9.54 -6.68 -22.06
N PHE A 317 9.66 -7.37 -20.93
CA PHE A 317 9.77 -6.77 -19.61
C PHE A 317 11.09 -6.01 -19.48
N ALA A 318 11.06 -4.82 -18.86
CA ALA A 318 12.22 -3.95 -18.68
C ALA A 318 13.29 -4.62 -17.79
N VAL A 319 14.57 -4.43 -18.11
CA VAL A 319 15.68 -5.11 -17.41
C VAL A 319 16.71 -4.15 -16.83
N GLU A 320 16.52 -2.85 -17.06
CA GLU A 320 17.48 -1.79 -16.74
C GLU A 320 17.47 -1.35 -15.28
N THR A 321 16.39 -1.66 -14.55
CA THR A 321 16.18 -1.25 -13.15
C THR A 321 15.73 -2.43 -12.30
N VAL A 322 15.87 -2.32 -10.98
CA VAL A 322 15.44 -3.38 -10.04
C VAL A 322 13.93 -3.45 -9.80
N THR A 323 13.17 -2.54 -10.43
CA THR A 323 11.70 -2.49 -10.45
C THR A 323 11.25 -2.59 -11.90
N GLU A 324 11.42 -3.78 -12.46
CA GLU A 324 11.12 -4.10 -13.86
C GLU A 324 9.68 -3.79 -14.22
N ASP A 325 8.80 -3.95 -13.24
CA ASP A 325 7.36 -3.84 -13.37
C ASP A 325 6.91 -2.42 -13.72
N ALA A 326 7.20 -1.46 -12.84
CA ALA A 326 6.87 -0.07 -13.05
C ALA A 326 7.59 0.51 -14.27
N HIS A 327 8.82 0.05 -14.55
CA HIS A 327 9.56 0.47 -15.73
C HIS A 327 8.93 -0.07 -17.03
N THR A 328 8.41 -1.30 -17.02
CA THR A 328 7.67 -1.87 -18.16
C THR A 328 6.41 -1.06 -18.45
N ALA A 329 5.62 -0.71 -17.43
CA ALA A 329 4.43 0.14 -17.62
C ALA A 329 4.76 1.52 -18.22
N LEU A 330 5.86 2.14 -17.77
CA LEU A 330 6.36 3.39 -18.33
C LEU A 330 6.69 3.26 -19.81
N LYS A 331 7.40 2.19 -20.20
CA LYS A 331 7.76 1.93 -21.62
C LYS A 331 6.52 1.70 -22.49
N LEU A 332 5.56 0.92 -22.01
CA LEU A 332 4.29 0.67 -22.72
C LEU A 332 3.55 2.00 -23.00
N GLN A 333 3.40 2.84 -21.99
CA GLN A 333 2.69 4.12 -22.14
C GLN A 333 3.43 5.11 -23.03
N ARG A 334 4.76 5.10 -23.04
CA ARG A 334 5.55 5.90 -23.99
C ARG A 334 5.33 5.51 -25.45
N ARG A 335 4.98 4.26 -25.72
CA ARG A 335 4.56 3.77 -27.04
C ARG A 335 3.07 4.08 -27.34
N GLY A 336 2.38 4.76 -26.43
CA GLY A 336 0.98 5.17 -26.61
C GLY A 336 -0.04 4.11 -26.22
N TRP A 337 0.38 3.02 -25.56
CA TRP A 337 -0.52 2.04 -24.98
C TRP A 337 -1.22 2.58 -23.73
N ASN A 338 -2.45 2.14 -23.50
CA ASN A 338 -3.23 2.45 -22.31
C ASN A 338 -2.99 1.41 -21.22
N THR A 339 -3.17 1.82 -19.97
CA THR A 339 -3.15 0.93 -18.81
C THR A 339 -4.37 1.19 -17.93
N ALA A 340 -4.88 0.16 -17.29
CA ALA A 340 -6.11 0.21 -16.50
C ALA A 340 -5.93 -0.40 -15.11
N PHE A 341 -6.72 0.09 -14.15
CA PHE A 341 -6.79 -0.46 -12.80
C PHE A 341 -8.21 -0.94 -12.48
N LEU A 342 -8.35 -2.16 -11.97
CA LEU A 342 -9.61 -2.68 -11.44
C LEU A 342 -9.48 -2.81 -9.93
N ASP A 343 -10.20 -2.02 -9.14
CA ASP A 343 -10.14 -1.99 -7.67
C ASP A 343 -10.91 -3.17 -7.02
N ILE A 344 -10.59 -4.39 -7.44
CA ILE A 344 -11.16 -5.64 -6.90
C ILE A 344 -10.00 -6.59 -6.56
N PRO A 345 -9.82 -6.99 -5.29
CA PRO A 345 -8.76 -7.91 -4.90
C PRO A 345 -9.04 -9.30 -5.45
N LEU A 346 -8.50 -9.61 -6.63
CA LEU A 346 -8.72 -10.88 -7.33
C LEU A 346 -7.64 -11.92 -7.07
N ALA A 347 -6.56 -11.55 -6.38
CA ALA A 347 -5.53 -12.44 -5.89
C ALA A 347 -4.95 -11.90 -4.58
N ALA A 348 -4.42 -12.78 -3.74
CA ALA A 348 -3.84 -12.38 -2.46
C ALA A 348 -2.49 -13.05 -2.20
N GLY A 349 -1.54 -12.26 -1.73
CA GLY A 349 -0.17 -12.65 -1.44
C GLY A 349 0.13 -12.84 0.06
N LEU A 350 1.38 -13.20 0.34
CA LEU A 350 1.96 -13.18 1.67
C LEU A 350 2.73 -11.87 1.91
N ALA A 351 2.40 -11.17 2.99
CA ALA A 351 3.20 -10.06 3.50
C ALA A 351 4.52 -10.55 4.10
N THR A 352 5.51 -9.65 4.18
CA THR A 352 6.84 -9.93 4.74
C THR A 352 6.77 -10.38 6.20
N GLU A 353 7.50 -11.45 6.53
CA GLU A 353 7.42 -12.09 7.85
C GLU A 353 8.10 -11.32 8.97
N ARG A 354 9.06 -10.45 8.71
CA ARG A 354 9.84 -9.70 9.72
C ARG A 354 10.02 -8.25 9.29
N LEU A 355 10.22 -7.36 10.26
CA LEU A 355 10.44 -5.93 10.04
C LEU A 355 11.67 -5.68 9.16
N ALA A 356 12.79 -6.36 9.42
CA ALA A 356 14.00 -6.24 8.59
C ALA A 356 13.74 -6.59 7.11
N LEU A 357 13.00 -7.67 6.85
CA LEU A 357 12.61 -8.07 5.49
C LEU A 357 11.68 -7.03 4.83
N HIS A 358 10.75 -6.47 5.61
CA HIS A 358 9.89 -5.38 5.17
C HIS A 358 10.69 -4.14 4.75
N VAL A 359 11.63 -3.70 5.58
CA VAL A 359 12.51 -2.56 5.28
C VAL A 359 13.35 -2.83 4.02
N ASN A 360 13.95 -4.01 3.90
CA ASN A 360 14.74 -4.39 2.72
C ASN A 360 13.92 -4.39 1.42
N GLN A 361 12.67 -4.84 1.48
CA GLN A 361 11.75 -4.77 0.34
C GLN A 361 11.51 -3.32 -0.10
N ARG A 362 11.31 -2.40 0.84
CA ARG A 362 11.06 -0.97 0.52
C ARG A 362 12.31 -0.22 0.09
N ILE A 363 13.48 -0.59 0.59
CA ILE A 363 14.78 -0.10 0.08
C ILE A 363 14.90 -0.42 -1.42
N ARG A 364 14.56 -1.65 -1.84
CA ARG A 364 14.59 -2.04 -3.25
C ARG A 364 13.63 -1.22 -4.09
N TRP A 365 12.40 -1.01 -3.64
CA TRP A 365 11.42 -0.20 -4.37
C TRP A 365 11.87 1.25 -4.50
N ALA A 366 12.38 1.85 -3.42
CA ALA A 366 12.90 3.20 -3.41
C ALA A 366 14.07 3.37 -4.38
N ARG A 367 15.00 2.41 -4.36
CA ARG A 367 16.12 2.34 -5.30
C ARG A 367 15.63 2.23 -6.75
N GLY A 368 14.75 1.28 -7.06
CA GLY A 368 14.27 1.06 -8.43
C GLY A 368 13.53 2.27 -9.00
N MET A 369 12.63 2.87 -8.24
CA MET A 369 11.93 4.09 -8.67
C MET A 369 12.89 5.27 -8.89
N THR A 370 13.93 5.38 -8.06
CA THR A 370 14.98 6.38 -8.26
C THR A 370 15.82 6.10 -9.51
N GLN A 371 16.12 4.83 -9.80
CA GLN A 371 16.80 4.43 -11.03
C GLN A 371 15.96 4.79 -12.27
N ILE A 372 14.66 4.52 -12.27
CA ILE A 372 13.77 4.91 -13.38
C ILE A 372 13.79 6.43 -13.57
N PHE A 373 13.70 7.20 -12.47
CA PHE A 373 13.76 8.66 -12.52
C PHE A 373 15.04 9.18 -13.19
N ARG A 374 16.18 8.53 -12.94
CA ARG A 374 17.48 8.93 -13.49
C ARG A 374 17.76 8.40 -14.89
N ILE A 375 17.40 7.15 -15.18
CA ILE A 375 17.74 6.46 -16.44
C ILE A 375 16.74 6.79 -17.54
N ASP A 376 15.44 6.73 -17.25
CA ASP A 376 14.39 6.92 -18.26
C ASP A 376 13.72 8.30 -18.16
N ASN A 377 13.67 8.87 -16.95
CA ASN A 377 13.17 10.21 -16.64
C ASN A 377 11.77 10.53 -17.21
N PRO A 378 10.69 10.44 -16.41
CA PRO A 378 9.33 10.66 -16.91
C PRO A 378 9.05 12.11 -17.33
N LEU A 379 9.84 13.10 -16.90
CA LEU A 379 9.58 14.51 -17.19
C LEU A 379 10.09 14.95 -18.56
N LEU A 380 11.26 14.46 -18.97
CA LEU A 380 11.94 14.92 -20.18
C LEU A 380 11.80 13.94 -21.36
N GLY A 381 11.59 12.64 -21.09
CA GLY A 381 11.48 11.67 -22.17
C GLY A 381 10.22 11.84 -23.02
N ARG A 382 10.24 11.41 -24.28
CA ARG A 382 9.10 11.55 -25.21
C ARG A 382 8.02 10.48 -24.96
N GLY A 383 6.82 10.70 -25.50
CA GLY A 383 5.76 9.68 -25.53
C GLY A 383 4.73 9.75 -24.38
N LEU A 384 4.96 10.55 -23.33
CA LEU A 384 4.00 10.72 -22.24
C LEU A 384 3.19 12.02 -22.32
N LYS A 385 1.91 11.92 -21.97
CA LYS A 385 1.03 13.07 -21.68
C LYS A 385 1.45 13.74 -20.37
N LEU A 386 1.21 15.05 -20.23
CA LEU A 386 1.55 15.81 -19.02
C LEU A 386 1.03 15.17 -17.73
N THR A 387 -0.21 14.67 -17.75
CA THR A 387 -0.84 14.02 -16.59
C THR A 387 -0.14 12.71 -16.20
N GLN A 388 0.29 11.91 -17.18
CA GLN A 388 1.10 10.72 -16.94
C GLN A 388 2.45 11.11 -16.33
N ARG A 389 3.10 12.16 -16.84
CA ARG A 389 4.37 12.67 -16.27
C ARG A 389 4.22 13.04 -14.80
N ILE A 390 3.12 13.70 -14.44
CA ILE A 390 2.79 14.07 -13.05
C ILE A 390 2.63 12.82 -12.19
N CYS A 391 1.89 11.80 -12.64
CA CYS A 391 1.70 10.54 -11.91
C CYS A 391 3.02 9.80 -11.66
N TYR A 392 3.85 9.64 -12.70
CA TYR A 392 5.17 9.01 -12.56
C TYR A 392 6.12 9.83 -11.69
N LEU A 393 6.13 11.15 -11.86
CA LEU A 393 6.94 12.03 -11.01
C LEU A 393 6.53 11.88 -9.55
N ASN A 394 5.22 11.87 -9.26
CA ASN A 394 4.73 11.71 -7.89
C ASN A 394 5.19 10.38 -7.29
N ALA A 395 5.05 9.28 -8.03
CA ALA A 395 5.47 7.96 -7.57
C ALA A 395 6.99 7.89 -7.29
N MET A 396 7.81 8.50 -8.15
CA MET A 396 9.28 8.50 -7.99
C MET A 396 9.74 9.41 -6.86
N LEU A 397 9.15 10.61 -6.75
CA LEU A 397 9.47 11.54 -5.68
C LEU A 397 8.99 11.03 -4.33
N HIS A 398 7.87 10.32 -4.26
CA HIS A 398 7.35 9.75 -3.00
C HIS A 398 8.42 8.96 -2.24
N PHE A 399 9.23 8.16 -2.92
CA PHE A 399 10.30 7.38 -2.29
C PHE A 399 11.48 8.22 -1.73
N GLN A 400 11.51 9.53 -1.97
CA GLN A 400 12.54 10.43 -1.44
C GLN A 400 12.19 10.99 -0.05
N TYR A 401 11.10 10.54 0.59
CA TYR A 401 10.64 11.08 1.88
C TYR A 401 11.65 10.87 3.02
N GLY A 402 12.60 9.94 2.89
CA GLY A 402 13.52 9.58 3.97
C GLY A 402 14.29 10.77 4.53
N LEU A 403 14.87 11.61 3.65
CA LEU A 403 15.62 12.79 4.06
C LEU A 403 14.72 13.87 4.71
N PRO A 404 13.63 14.34 4.06
CA PRO A 404 12.66 15.26 4.67
C PRO A 404 12.15 14.77 6.03
N ARG A 405 11.85 13.48 6.15
CA ARG A 405 11.34 12.87 7.40
C ARG A 405 12.37 12.98 8.53
N VAL A 406 13.63 12.66 8.28
CA VAL A 406 14.71 12.82 9.27
C VAL A 406 14.92 14.30 9.63
N VAL A 407 14.86 15.21 8.66
CA VAL A 407 14.97 16.65 8.90
C VAL A 407 13.84 17.14 9.82
N PHE A 408 12.58 16.77 9.57
CA PHE A 408 11.46 17.19 10.45
C PHE A 408 11.54 16.60 11.86
N LEU A 409 12.03 15.37 12.00
CA LEU A 409 12.20 14.71 13.30
C LEU A 409 13.34 15.35 14.11
N THR A 410 14.40 15.81 13.45
CA THR A 410 15.61 16.32 14.11
C THR A 410 15.68 17.85 14.18
N SER A 411 14.83 18.59 13.46
CA SER A 411 14.87 20.06 13.46
C SER A 411 14.78 20.72 14.84
N PRO A 412 14.01 20.22 15.83
CA PRO A 412 14.01 20.80 17.19
C PRO A 412 15.34 20.63 17.92
N LEU A 413 16.10 19.57 17.61
CA LEU A 413 17.40 19.32 18.25
C LEU A 413 18.37 20.46 17.98
N VAL A 414 18.28 21.09 16.81
CA VAL A 414 19.14 22.20 16.42
C VAL A 414 19.02 23.35 17.41
N PHE A 415 17.77 23.74 17.73
CA PHE A 415 17.50 24.73 18.75
C PHE A 415 17.88 24.24 20.14
N MET A 416 17.45 23.03 20.52
CA MET A 416 17.58 22.57 21.90
C MET A 416 19.02 22.29 22.34
N LEU A 417 19.86 21.78 21.43
CA LEU A 417 21.26 21.44 21.71
C LEU A 417 22.20 22.63 21.49
N PHE A 418 21.97 23.41 20.43
CA PHE A 418 22.93 24.42 19.98
C PHE A 418 22.42 25.86 20.11
N ASN A 419 21.18 26.06 20.56
CA ASN A 419 20.53 27.37 20.67
C ASN A 419 20.44 28.12 19.32
N LEU A 420 20.43 27.38 18.20
CA LEU A 420 20.42 27.93 16.84
C LEU A 420 18.99 28.10 16.32
N ASN A 421 18.69 29.27 15.76
CA ASN A 421 17.36 29.60 15.22
C ASN A 421 17.31 29.35 13.71
N ILE A 422 16.72 28.21 13.33
CA ILE A 422 16.57 27.80 11.91
C ILE A 422 15.27 28.29 11.26
N ILE A 423 14.46 29.08 11.98
CA ILE A 423 13.29 29.79 11.47
C ILE A 423 13.29 31.19 12.10
N SER A 424 13.57 32.21 11.29
CA SER A 424 13.61 33.59 11.79
C SER A 424 12.22 34.20 11.84
N SER A 425 11.49 33.89 12.91
CA SER A 425 10.14 34.42 13.15
C SER A 425 9.73 34.22 14.61
N SER A 426 8.79 35.04 15.09
CA SER A 426 8.16 34.81 16.39
C SER A 426 7.30 33.53 16.37
N ALA A 427 7.21 32.86 17.52
CA ALA A 427 6.40 31.64 17.68
C ALA A 427 4.93 31.85 17.30
N THR A 428 4.36 33.02 17.67
CA THR A 428 2.98 33.38 17.36
C THR A 428 2.75 33.52 15.85
N LEU A 429 3.70 34.08 15.11
CA LEU A 429 3.58 34.21 13.65
C LEU A 429 3.77 32.85 12.95
N ILE A 430 4.73 32.04 13.40
CA ILE A 430 4.93 30.66 12.90
C ILE A 430 3.61 29.89 13.02
N PHE A 431 3.01 29.88 14.21
CA PHE A 431 1.79 29.12 14.44
C PHE A 431 0.59 29.64 13.62
N ALA A 432 0.49 30.95 13.37
CA ALA A 432 -0.56 31.54 12.54
C ALA A 432 -0.55 31.03 11.08
N TYR A 433 0.62 30.72 10.52
CA TYR A 433 0.75 30.19 9.16
C TYR A 433 0.78 28.65 9.13
N VAL A 434 1.45 28.00 10.09
CA VAL A 434 1.56 26.53 10.15
C VAL A 434 0.21 25.87 10.46
N LEU A 435 -0.55 26.40 11.43
CA LEU A 435 -1.78 25.75 11.92
C LEU A 435 -2.83 25.54 10.81
N PRO A 436 -3.21 26.56 10.01
CA PRO A 436 -4.16 26.36 8.93
C PRO A 436 -3.67 25.35 7.88
N HIS A 437 -2.37 25.41 7.54
CA HIS A 437 -1.78 24.45 6.60
C HIS A 437 -1.92 23.00 7.10
N LEU A 438 -1.49 22.72 8.34
CA LEU A 438 -1.52 21.37 8.92
C LEU A 438 -2.95 20.84 9.09
N VAL A 439 -3.88 21.69 9.56
CA VAL A 439 -5.27 21.27 9.76
C VAL A 439 -5.95 20.97 8.43
N LEU A 440 -5.83 21.86 7.44
CA LEU A 440 -6.46 21.64 6.13
C LEU A 440 -5.88 20.42 5.43
N SER A 441 -4.57 20.27 5.39
CA SER A 441 -3.94 19.12 4.72
C SER A 441 -4.36 17.80 5.37
N THR A 442 -4.41 17.74 6.71
CA THR A 442 -4.86 16.56 7.46
C THR A 442 -6.33 16.26 7.20
N MET A 443 -7.21 17.27 7.26
CA MET A 443 -8.65 17.09 7.02
C MET A 443 -8.95 16.64 5.59
N VAL A 444 -8.29 17.24 4.62
CA VAL A 444 -8.44 16.89 3.21
C VAL A 444 -7.95 15.48 2.97
N ASN A 445 -6.77 15.10 3.47
CA ASN A 445 -6.26 13.73 3.40
C ASN A 445 -7.24 12.73 4.04
N SER A 446 -7.72 13.01 5.25
CA SER A 446 -8.74 12.18 5.91
C SER A 446 -10.01 12.02 5.05
N ARG A 447 -10.42 13.07 4.33
CA ARG A 447 -11.60 13.03 3.44
C ARG A 447 -11.40 12.23 2.17
N ILE A 448 -10.20 12.26 1.55
CA ILE A 448 -9.90 11.58 0.28
C ILE A 448 -9.40 10.15 0.48
N THR A 449 -8.56 9.92 1.50
CA THR A 449 -7.86 8.65 1.73
C THR A 449 -8.22 8.00 3.05
N GLY A 450 -9.06 8.59 3.90
CA GLY A 450 -9.33 8.13 5.26
C GLY A 450 -9.96 6.74 5.40
N ARG A 451 -10.35 6.07 4.30
CA ARG A 451 -10.73 4.64 4.33
C ARG A 451 -9.57 3.69 4.04
N TYR A 452 -8.44 4.23 3.58
CA TYR A 452 -7.27 3.49 3.08
C TYR A 452 -5.99 3.86 3.85
N ARG A 453 -5.95 5.05 4.46
CA ARG A 453 -4.88 5.47 5.36
C ARG A 453 -5.45 6.44 6.39
N TYR A 454 -5.39 6.05 7.66
CA TYR A 454 -5.84 6.90 8.77
C TYR A 454 -4.80 7.99 9.07
N ALA A 455 -5.24 9.12 9.62
CA ALA A 455 -4.36 10.23 9.97
C ALA A 455 -3.21 9.77 10.88
N PHE A 456 -2.03 10.38 10.69
CA PHE A 456 -0.78 10.12 11.42
C PHE A 456 -0.17 8.71 11.26
N TRP A 457 -0.90 7.71 10.78
CA TRP A 457 -0.33 6.38 10.54
C TRP A 457 0.74 6.40 9.43
N GLY A 458 0.58 7.26 8.41
CA GLY A 458 1.63 7.50 7.41
C GLY A 458 2.96 7.93 8.03
N GLU A 459 2.92 8.73 9.09
CA GLU A 459 4.10 9.17 9.82
C GLU A 459 4.86 8.00 10.46
N ILE A 460 4.14 7.02 11.02
CA ILE A 460 4.74 5.81 11.61
C ILE A 460 5.42 4.96 10.53
N TYR A 461 4.68 4.64 9.46
CA TYR A 461 5.23 3.83 8.36
C TYR A 461 6.50 4.46 7.79
N GLU A 462 6.45 5.75 7.48
CA GLU A 462 7.58 6.47 6.89
C GLU A 462 8.75 6.62 7.88
N THR A 463 8.48 6.90 9.16
CA THR A 463 9.54 7.09 10.18
C THR A 463 10.36 5.82 10.40
N VAL A 464 9.72 4.65 10.44
CA VAL A 464 10.42 3.35 10.55
C VAL A 464 11.44 3.16 9.43
N MET A 465 11.10 3.62 8.23
CA MET A 465 11.91 3.45 7.02
C MET A 465 12.88 4.61 6.77
N ALA A 466 12.64 5.80 7.33
CA ALA A 466 13.26 7.05 6.91
C ALA A 466 14.79 6.99 6.80
N PHE A 467 15.47 6.60 7.87
CA PHE A 467 16.94 6.51 7.92
C PHE A 467 17.50 5.47 6.94
N HIS A 468 16.78 4.37 6.71
CA HIS A 468 17.20 3.28 5.83
C HIS A 468 17.11 3.64 4.35
N LEU A 469 16.22 4.55 3.98
CA LEU A 469 15.98 4.93 2.60
C LEU A 469 16.96 6.00 2.09
N ILE A 470 17.50 6.85 2.98
CA ILE A 470 18.36 7.99 2.60
C ILE A 470 19.54 7.54 1.73
N LEU A 471 20.34 6.60 2.21
CA LEU A 471 21.55 6.20 1.49
C LEU A 471 21.24 5.50 0.15
N PRO A 472 20.33 4.50 0.08
CA PRO A 472 19.95 3.87 -1.19
C PRO A 472 19.39 4.85 -2.22
N THR A 473 18.55 5.81 -1.82
CA THR A 473 17.98 6.78 -2.78
C THR A 473 19.00 7.81 -3.22
N LEU A 474 19.80 8.39 -2.32
CA LEU A 474 20.86 9.34 -2.67
C LEU A 474 21.91 8.71 -3.59
N LEU A 475 22.38 7.50 -3.28
CA LEU A 475 23.34 6.80 -4.14
C LEU A 475 22.75 6.51 -5.51
N SER A 476 21.48 6.11 -5.59
CA SER A 476 20.80 5.84 -6.86
C SER A 476 20.56 7.12 -7.68
N LEU A 477 20.38 8.27 -7.03
CA LEU A 477 20.31 9.58 -7.69
C LEU A 477 21.67 9.94 -8.32
N ILE A 478 22.77 9.74 -7.59
CA ILE A 478 24.11 10.09 -8.08
C ILE A 478 24.58 9.09 -9.15
N SER A 479 24.48 7.80 -8.86
CA SER A 479 24.93 6.72 -9.72
C SER A 479 23.95 5.54 -9.72
N PRO A 480 23.02 5.50 -10.68
CA PRO A 480 21.93 4.51 -10.67
C PRO A 480 22.41 3.07 -10.89
N ARG A 481 23.63 2.87 -11.40
CA ARG A 481 24.23 1.54 -11.61
C ARG A 481 25.00 1.01 -10.40
N LEU A 482 25.28 1.85 -9.39
CA LEU A 482 26.00 1.43 -8.20
C LEU A 482 25.09 0.66 -7.23
N GLY A 483 25.66 -0.37 -6.60
CA GLY A 483 25.00 -1.27 -5.67
C GLY A 483 24.63 -2.62 -6.30
N LYS A 484 24.99 -3.74 -5.67
CA LYS A 484 24.48 -5.06 -6.02
C LYS A 484 23.20 -5.34 -5.23
N PHE A 485 22.23 -6.00 -5.85
CA PHE A 485 21.05 -6.49 -5.15
C PHE A 485 21.24 -7.99 -4.94
N ASN A 486 21.20 -8.41 -3.67
CA ASN A 486 21.07 -9.83 -3.34
C ASN A 486 19.58 -10.12 -3.15
N VAL A 487 19.13 -11.25 -3.69
CA VAL A 487 17.74 -11.71 -3.52
C VAL A 487 17.45 -11.78 -2.02
N THR A 488 16.33 -11.19 -1.62
CA THR A 488 15.94 -11.12 -0.22
C THR A 488 15.54 -12.51 0.24
N ASP A 489 16.09 -12.98 1.36
CA ASP A 489 15.69 -14.26 1.95
C ASP A 489 14.20 -14.20 2.30
N LYS A 490 13.42 -15.13 1.73
CA LYS A 490 12.03 -15.35 2.07
C LYS A 490 11.98 -16.60 2.96
N GLY A 491 11.47 -16.45 4.17
CA GLY A 491 11.14 -17.57 5.03
C GLY A 491 12.17 -17.79 6.12
N ASP A 492 11.85 -17.29 7.31
CA ASP A 492 12.47 -17.81 8.52
C ASP A 492 11.50 -17.60 9.70
N LEU A 493 10.93 -18.70 10.18
CA LEU A 493 9.96 -18.68 11.28
C LEU A 493 10.62 -18.10 12.54
N THR A 494 9.85 -17.34 13.31
CA THR A 494 10.36 -16.78 14.57
C THR A 494 9.77 -17.56 15.73
N ASP A 495 10.61 -18.36 16.39
CA ASP A 495 10.24 -19.25 17.48
C ASP A 495 10.05 -18.55 18.84
N ARG A 496 10.51 -17.29 18.95
CA ARG A 496 10.44 -16.46 20.16
C ARG A 496 10.02 -15.01 19.88
N ASP A 497 9.42 -14.36 20.88
CA ASP A 497 9.27 -12.90 20.86
C ASP A 497 10.65 -12.27 21.02
N TYR A 498 10.97 -11.24 20.23
CA TYR A 498 12.23 -10.49 20.37
C TYR A 498 12.04 -9.03 19.95
N PHE A 499 13.02 -8.20 20.30
CA PHE A 499 13.05 -6.79 19.92
C PHE A 499 14.14 -6.56 18.87
N ASP A 500 13.76 -6.18 17.65
CA ASP A 500 14.68 -5.90 16.54
C ASP A 500 15.37 -4.53 16.71
N SER A 501 16.27 -4.45 17.70
CA SER A 501 17.02 -3.25 18.01
C SER A 501 17.94 -2.79 16.89
N HIS A 502 18.38 -3.72 16.03
CA HIS A 502 19.27 -3.41 14.91
C HIS A 502 18.55 -2.52 13.90
N THR A 503 17.35 -2.90 13.47
CA THR A 503 16.57 -2.12 12.50
C THR A 503 16.16 -0.76 13.06
N VAL A 504 15.76 -0.63 14.33
CA VAL A 504 15.30 0.67 14.88
C VAL A 504 16.39 1.49 15.58
N ARG A 505 17.67 1.09 15.50
CA ARG A 505 18.78 1.77 16.19
C ARG A 505 18.85 3.28 15.93
N PRO A 506 18.72 3.80 14.69
CA PRO A 506 18.74 5.24 14.44
C PRO A 506 17.60 5.99 15.13
N LEU A 507 16.43 5.36 15.24
CA LEU A 507 15.26 5.94 15.92
C LEU A 507 15.48 6.01 17.42
N ILE A 508 16.08 4.98 18.02
CA ILE A 508 16.42 4.97 19.46
C ILE A 508 17.40 6.10 19.77
N ILE A 509 18.48 6.23 18.99
CA ILE A 509 19.48 7.30 19.18
C ILE A 509 18.81 8.67 19.08
N THR A 510 18.00 8.89 18.04
CA THR A 510 17.28 10.16 17.84
C THR A 510 16.32 10.45 18.99
N THR A 511 15.63 9.44 19.50
CA THR A 511 14.71 9.56 20.64
C THR A 511 15.44 9.95 21.92
N LEU A 512 16.57 9.29 22.21
CA LEU A 512 17.37 9.60 23.40
C LEU A 512 17.94 11.03 23.34
N LEU A 513 18.44 11.45 22.17
CA LEU A 513 18.88 12.82 21.95
C LEU A 513 17.73 13.81 22.14
N MET A 514 16.55 13.54 21.58
CA MET A 514 15.38 14.42 21.72
C MET A 514 14.92 14.56 23.17
N VAL A 515 14.76 13.44 23.88
CA VAL A 515 14.35 13.45 25.29
C VAL A 515 15.39 14.15 26.16
N GLY A 516 16.69 13.85 25.99
CA GLY A 516 17.76 14.51 26.72
C GLY A 516 17.80 16.02 26.48
N SER A 517 17.64 16.44 25.21
CA SER A 517 17.62 17.86 24.82
C SER A 517 16.39 18.59 25.40
N MET A 518 15.22 17.96 25.39
CA MET A 518 14.01 18.52 25.99
C MET A 518 14.14 18.67 27.51
N ILE A 519 14.74 17.69 28.20
CA ILE A 519 15.00 17.79 29.64
C ILE A 519 15.96 18.95 29.92
N TRP A 520 17.07 19.04 29.18
CA TRP A 520 18.04 20.12 29.31
C TRP A 520 17.42 21.51 29.14
N VAL A 521 16.67 21.71 28.05
CA VAL A 521 16.00 22.97 27.78
C VAL A 521 14.87 23.25 28.78
N GLY A 522 14.16 22.23 29.23
CA GLY A 522 13.15 22.35 30.28
C GLY A 522 13.75 22.84 31.60
N VAL A 523 14.90 22.29 32.01
CA VAL A 523 15.63 22.77 33.20
C VAL A 523 16.02 24.24 33.04
N ARG A 524 16.62 24.63 31.90
CA ARG A 524 16.95 26.04 31.61
C ARG A 524 15.74 26.96 31.69
N TYR A 525 14.61 26.53 31.13
CA TYR A 525 13.35 27.28 31.18
C TYR A 525 12.88 27.54 32.61
N PHE A 526 12.91 26.54 33.50
CA PHE A 526 12.53 26.70 34.91
C PHE A 526 13.55 27.51 35.73
N MET A 527 14.83 27.46 35.34
CA MET A 527 15.87 28.31 35.92
C MET A 527 15.84 29.76 35.41
N HIS A 528 14.87 30.11 34.54
CA HIS A 528 14.76 31.41 33.88
C HIS A 528 16.01 31.80 33.05
N ASP A 529 16.80 30.80 32.66
CA ASP A 529 17.92 30.97 31.74
C ASP A 529 17.45 30.76 30.30
N TYR A 530 17.04 31.85 29.66
CA TYR A 530 16.50 31.82 28.30
C TYR A 530 17.56 32.08 27.22
N ALA A 531 18.82 32.32 27.59
CA ALA A 531 19.90 32.65 26.66
C ALA A 531 19.53 33.75 25.63
N GLY A 532 18.76 34.76 26.05
CA GLY A 532 18.30 35.87 25.19
C GLY A 532 17.15 35.54 24.23
N ILE A 533 16.54 34.36 24.34
CA ILE A 533 15.47 33.90 23.45
C ILE A 533 14.08 34.08 24.09
N ASP A 534 13.07 34.40 23.27
CA ASP A 534 11.67 34.44 23.72
C ASP A 534 11.25 33.07 24.32
N PRO A 535 10.79 33.01 25.58
CA PRO A 535 10.32 31.79 26.23
C PRO A 535 9.26 31.01 25.41
N ARG A 536 8.48 31.70 24.57
CA ARG A 536 7.48 31.08 23.69
C ARG A 536 8.12 30.22 22.59
N VAL A 537 9.31 30.57 22.11
CA VAL A 537 10.07 29.79 21.12
C VAL A 537 10.58 28.49 21.75
N ILE A 538 11.01 28.55 23.02
CA ILE A 538 11.40 27.38 23.80
C ILE A 538 10.21 26.42 23.93
N LEU A 539 9.06 26.93 24.40
CA LEU A 539 7.81 26.15 24.52
C LEU A 539 7.37 25.54 23.19
N PHE A 540 7.48 26.30 22.09
CA PHE A 540 7.15 25.80 20.76
C PHE A 540 8.03 24.61 20.34
N ASN A 541 9.34 24.71 20.55
CA ASN A 541 10.27 23.62 20.26
C ASN A 541 10.01 22.40 21.15
N ILE A 542 9.71 22.58 22.43
CA ILE A 542 9.33 21.48 23.34
C ILE A 542 8.05 20.80 22.85
N ALA A 543 7.03 21.55 22.42
CA ALA A 543 5.80 21.00 21.88
C ALA A 543 6.05 20.17 20.61
N TRP A 544 6.83 20.68 19.66
CA TRP A 544 7.17 19.94 18.44
C TRP A 544 8.07 18.72 18.75
N GLY A 545 9.06 18.87 19.62
CA GLY A 545 9.91 17.77 20.09
C GLY A 545 9.13 16.66 20.78
N THR A 546 8.08 17.02 21.54
CA THR A 546 7.16 16.08 22.17
C THR A 546 6.37 15.30 21.11
N PHE A 547 5.81 16.01 20.11
CA PHE A 547 5.12 15.37 18.98
C PHE A 547 6.05 14.41 18.21
N SER A 548 7.27 14.85 17.86
CA SER A 548 8.27 14.00 17.21
C SER A 548 8.65 12.79 18.05
N THR A 549 8.78 12.96 19.38
CA THR A 549 9.08 11.86 20.31
C THR A 549 7.96 10.83 20.34
N ILE A 550 6.68 11.24 20.32
CA ILE A 550 5.55 10.31 20.23
C ILE A 550 5.62 9.47 18.96
N ILE A 551 5.89 10.10 17.81
CA ILE A 551 6.02 9.39 16.53
C ILE A 551 7.21 8.43 16.53
N LEU A 552 8.36 8.87 17.05
CA LEU A 552 9.56 8.03 17.19
C LEU A 552 9.29 6.81 18.08
N LEU A 553 8.70 7.01 19.26
CA LEU A 553 8.38 5.91 20.18
C LEU A 553 7.36 4.93 19.58
N ALA A 554 6.33 5.43 18.90
CA ALA A 554 5.36 4.57 18.21
C ALA A 554 6.01 3.76 17.07
N SER A 555 6.96 4.37 16.36
CA SER A 555 7.73 3.70 15.30
C SER A 555 8.67 2.63 15.87
N ILE A 556 9.34 2.92 16.99
CA ILE A 556 10.17 1.95 17.72
C ILE A 556 9.33 0.76 18.21
N ALA A 557 8.06 0.97 18.58
CA ALA A 557 7.17 -0.11 19.02
C ALA A 557 6.93 -1.20 17.96
N VAL A 558 7.09 -0.88 16.67
CA VAL A 558 6.98 -1.85 15.57
C VAL A 558 8.06 -2.94 15.67
N ALA A 559 9.22 -2.65 16.26
CA ALA A 559 10.31 -3.61 16.41
C ALA A 559 10.05 -4.71 17.45
N LYS A 560 8.92 -4.67 18.18
CA LYS A 560 8.49 -5.75 19.08
C LYS A 560 7.90 -6.92 18.28
N GLU A 561 8.78 -7.74 17.74
CA GLU A 561 8.42 -8.92 16.96
C GLU A 561 7.74 -9.97 17.82
N THR A 562 6.60 -10.46 17.33
CA THR A 562 5.87 -11.56 17.97
C THR A 562 6.19 -12.89 17.33
N LYS A 563 6.30 -13.91 18.15
CA LYS A 563 6.44 -15.32 17.82
C LYS A 563 5.46 -15.73 16.73
N GLN A 564 6.00 -16.33 15.67
CA GLN A 564 5.26 -16.92 14.57
C GLN A 564 5.72 -18.38 14.40
N ILE A 565 4.89 -19.29 14.93
CA ILE A 565 5.09 -20.74 14.84
C ILE A 565 4.28 -21.39 13.73
N ARG A 566 3.35 -20.65 13.11
CA ARG A 566 2.45 -21.24 12.10
C ARG A 566 3.13 -21.24 10.74
N LYS A 567 3.29 -22.43 10.16
CA LYS A 567 3.76 -22.62 8.77
C LYS A 567 2.76 -22.12 7.74
N THR A 568 1.46 -22.33 7.99
CA THR A 568 0.38 -21.90 7.08
C THR A 568 -0.49 -20.82 7.71
N ILE A 569 -0.85 -19.82 6.91
CA ILE A 569 -1.67 -18.69 7.36
C ILE A 569 -3.13 -19.10 7.39
N ARG A 570 -3.80 -18.79 8.50
CA ARG A 570 -5.23 -19.05 8.69
C ARG A 570 -6.04 -17.86 8.22
N ILE A 571 -7.00 -18.12 7.33
CA ILE A 571 -7.99 -17.15 6.89
C ILE A 571 -9.28 -17.32 7.70
N TYR A 572 -9.91 -16.21 8.07
CA TYR A 572 -11.20 -16.22 8.74
C TYR A 572 -12.30 -16.34 7.69
N ALA A 573 -12.79 -17.56 7.47
CA ALA A 573 -13.85 -17.86 6.54
C ALA A 573 -14.89 -18.73 7.25
N ARG A 574 -16.18 -18.43 7.03
CA ARG A 574 -17.31 -19.19 7.58
C ARG A 574 -17.87 -20.14 6.53
N LEU A 575 -17.13 -21.20 6.26
CA LEU A 575 -17.47 -22.22 5.27
C LEU A 575 -18.32 -23.33 5.92
N PRO A 576 -19.32 -23.88 5.22
CA PRO A 576 -19.97 -25.10 5.65
C PRO A 576 -18.96 -26.25 5.65
N VAL A 577 -19.01 -27.07 6.70
CA VAL A 577 -18.12 -28.22 6.87
C VAL A 577 -18.88 -29.36 7.52
N THR A 578 -18.71 -30.57 7.01
CA THR A 578 -19.15 -31.80 7.67
C THR A 578 -17.94 -32.45 8.31
N VAL A 579 -17.99 -32.69 9.61
CA VAL A 579 -16.97 -33.45 10.35
C VAL A 579 -17.41 -34.89 10.45
N LEU A 580 -16.61 -35.82 9.94
CA LEU A 580 -16.85 -37.26 10.06
C LEU A 580 -16.00 -37.82 11.20
N PHE A 581 -16.61 -38.64 12.04
CA PHE A 581 -15.99 -39.26 13.20
C PHE A 581 -15.70 -40.75 12.98
N SER A 582 -14.83 -41.30 13.81
CA SER A 582 -14.41 -42.70 13.77
C SER A 582 -15.55 -43.71 13.98
N ASP A 583 -16.65 -43.32 14.64
CA ASP A 583 -17.85 -44.13 14.85
C ASP A 583 -18.83 -44.11 13.66
N GLY A 584 -18.49 -43.40 12.58
CA GLY A 584 -19.34 -43.20 11.42
C GLY A 584 -20.38 -42.09 11.58
N SER A 585 -20.45 -41.45 12.75
CA SER A 585 -21.31 -40.27 12.94
C SER A 585 -20.75 -39.06 12.20
N GLN A 586 -21.63 -38.10 11.92
CA GLN A 586 -21.28 -36.85 11.24
C GLN A 586 -21.86 -35.64 11.96
N MET A 587 -21.11 -34.55 11.99
CA MET A 587 -21.55 -33.26 12.51
C MET A 587 -21.42 -32.20 11.42
N GLN A 588 -22.56 -31.65 11.00
CA GLN A 588 -22.59 -30.47 10.13
C GLN A 588 -22.39 -29.21 10.93
N THR A 589 -21.40 -28.41 10.56
CA THR A 589 -21.06 -27.17 11.25
C THR A 589 -20.44 -26.17 10.27
N ARG A 590 -19.79 -25.14 10.81
CA ARG A 590 -19.08 -24.12 10.03
C ARG A 590 -17.67 -23.89 10.57
N THR A 591 -16.76 -23.52 9.67
CA THR A 591 -15.40 -23.09 10.03
C THR A 591 -15.43 -21.71 10.72
N PHE A 592 -14.46 -21.48 11.61
CA PHE A 592 -14.10 -20.16 12.15
C PHE A 592 -12.93 -19.55 11.38
N ASP A 593 -11.92 -20.39 11.21
CA ASP A 593 -10.73 -20.09 10.44
C ASP A 593 -10.22 -21.40 9.85
N ILE A 594 -9.54 -21.27 8.72
CA ILE A 594 -9.01 -22.39 7.96
C ILE A 594 -7.69 -21.96 7.32
N SER A 595 -6.72 -22.86 7.31
CA SER A 595 -5.51 -22.75 6.50
C SER A 595 -5.39 -24.00 5.65
N MET A 596 -4.31 -24.05 4.87
CA MET A 596 -3.96 -25.23 4.10
C MET A 596 -3.38 -26.39 4.93
N GLY A 597 -3.22 -26.22 6.25
CA GLY A 597 -2.74 -27.27 7.15
C GLY A 597 -3.66 -27.56 8.34
N GLY A 598 -4.82 -26.90 8.43
CA GLY A 598 -5.74 -27.15 9.53
C GLY A 598 -6.93 -26.21 9.53
N ALA A 599 -7.94 -26.54 10.34
CA ALA A 599 -9.13 -25.73 10.52
C ALA A 599 -9.51 -25.62 11.98
N ARG A 600 -10.26 -24.56 12.31
CA ARG A 600 -11.02 -24.46 13.55
C ARG A 600 -12.49 -24.44 13.19
N VAL A 601 -13.28 -25.36 13.73
CA VAL A 601 -14.70 -25.54 13.42
C VAL A 601 -15.56 -25.35 14.66
N ALA A 602 -16.80 -24.87 14.48
CA ALA A 602 -17.72 -24.68 15.58
C ALA A 602 -18.21 -26.02 16.16
N LEU A 603 -18.15 -26.15 17.48
CA LEU A 603 -18.76 -27.27 18.18
C LEU A 603 -20.26 -26.99 18.34
N VAL A 604 -21.10 -27.92 17.89
CA VAL A 604 -22.55 -27.82 18.05
C VAL A 604 -22.92 -28.04 19.52
N LYS A 605 -23.80 -27.22 20.07
CA LYS A 605 -24.20 -27.30 21.48
C LYS A 605 -24.89 -28.63 21.76
N GLY A 606 -24.35 -29.41 22.70
CA GLY A 606 -24.89 -30.72 23.09
C GLY A 606 -24.24 -31.92 22.41
N GLU A 607 -23.28 -31.73 21.50
CA GLU A 607 -22.42 -32.81 21.00
C GLU A 607 -21.39 -33.21 22.06
N ASP A 608 -21.37 -34.50 22.42
CA ASP A 608 -20.33 -35.09 23.26
C ASP A 608 -19.25 -35.71 22.36
N LEU A 609 -18.01 -35.27 22.57
CA LEU A 609 -16.82 -35.73 21.84
C LEU A 609 -15.97 -36.70 22.64
N SER A 610 -16.40 -37.12 23.83
CA SER A 610 -15.65 -38.01 24.73
C SER A 610 -15.26 -39.35 24.08
N SER A 611 -16.08 -39.86 23.15
CA SER A 611 -15.88 -41.12 22.43
C SER A 611 -15.71 -40.96 20.91
N LYS A 612 -15.69 -39.73 20.39
CA LYS A 612 -15.68 -39.44 18.95
C LYS A 612 -14.40 -38.75 18.52
N THR A 613 -13.63 -39.42 17.67
CA THR A 613 -12.41 -38.83 17.08
C THR A 613 -12.69 -38.36 15.66
N PRO A 614 -12.48 -37.06 15.33
CA PRO A 614 -12.56 -36.59 13.95
C PRO A 614 -11.54 -37.31 13.06
N VAL A 615 -11.99 -37.91 11.97
CA VAL A 615 -11.12 -38.63 11.02
C VAL A 615 -11.01 -37.93 9.66
N ARG A 616 -12.06 -37.21 9.27
CA ARG A 616 -12.13 -36.52 7.98
C ARG A 616 -13.07 -35.32 8.08
N ILE A 617 -12.80 -34.29 7.29
CA ILE A 617 -13.77 -33.23 7.02
C ILE A 617 -14.10 -33.13 5.54
N GLU A 618 -15.32 -32.71 5.26
CA GLU A 618 -15.79 -32.36 3.94
C GLU A 618 -16.05 -30.85 3.90
N LEU A 619 -15.31 -30.16 3.05
CA LEU A 619 -15.34 -28.70 2.91
C LEU A 619 -15.85 -28.33 1.52
N GLY A 620 -16.91 -27.52 1.46
CA GLY A 620 -17.45 -27.02 0.19
C GLY A 620 -18.96 -27.13 0.10
N LEU A 621 -19.49 -26.85 -1.10
CA LEU A 621 -20.91 -26.94 -1.42
C LEU A 621 -21.08 -27.53 -2.83
N GLY A 622 -22.09 -28.40 -3.01
CA GLY A 622 -22.40 -28.99 -4.32
C GLY A 622 -21.34 -29.98 -4.79
N GLY A 623 -20.96 -29.93 -6.07
CA GLY A 623 -19.95 -30.83 -6.68
C GLY A 623 -18.49 -30.49 -6.36
N GLU A 624 -18.25 -29.50 -5.50
CA GLU A 624 -16.93 -28.92 -5.20
C GLU A 624 -16.56 -29.19 -3.73
N ILE A 625 -16.64 -30.46 -3.33
CA ILE A 625 -16.34 -30.89 -1.96
C ILE A 625 -14.90 -31.42 -1.91
N ALA A 626 -14.08 -30.80 -1.06
CA ALA A 626 -12.76 -31.29 -0.70
C ALA A 626 -12.86 -32.24 0.49
N HIS A 627 -12.33 -33.46 0.33
CA HIS A 627 -12.26 -34.46 1.39
C HIS A 627 -10.88 -34.40 2.04
N VAL A 628 -10.83 -33.90 3.27
CA VAL A 628 -9.57 -33.62 3.97
C VAL A 628 -9.40 -34.59 5.13
N PRO A 629 -8.41 -35.49 5.09
CA PRO A 629 -8.08 -36.35 6.23
C PRO A 629 -7.53 -35.53 7.40
N ILE A 630 -7.85 -35.97 8.62
CA ILE A 630 -7.42 -35.31 9.85
C ILE A 630 -6.29 -36.12 10.50
N LEU A 631 -5.15 -35.46 10.74
CA LEU A 631 -4.01 -36.05 11.43
C LEU A 631 -4.21 -36.03 12.95
N SER A 632 -4.64 -34.88 13.47
CA SER A 632 -4.88 -34.67 14.90
C SER A 632 -6.05 -33.73 15.13
N ALA A 633 -6.76 -33.94 16.24
CA ALA A 633 -7.87 -33.10 16.66
C ALA A 633 -7.73 -32.71 18.13
N GLY A 634 -8.06 -31.47 18.46
CA GLY A 634 -8.10 -30.98 19.83
C GLY A 634 -9.37 -30.18 20.09
N THR A 635 -9.95 -30.32 21.27
CA THR A 635 -11.16 -29.62 21.67
C THR A 635 -10.85 -28.35 22.46
N GLY A 636 -11.56 -27.28 22.15
CA GLY A 636 -11.54 -26.03 22.89
C GLY A 636 -12.93 -25.66 23.42
N VAL A 637 -13.06 -24.45 23.96
CA VAL A 637 -14.33 -23.95 24.50
C VAL A 637 -15.23 -23.52 23.35
N GLY A 638 -16.04 -24.46 22.85
CA GLY A 638 -16.99 -24.25 21.75
C GLY A 638 -16.42 -24.47 20.34
N ASP A 639 -15.20 -24.98 20.23
CA ASP A 639 -14.52 -25.25 18.95
C ASP A 639 -13.81 -26.61 18.93
N ILE A 640 -13.69 -27.18 17.73
CA ILE A 640 -12.78 -28.28 17.43
C ILE A 640 -11.65 -27.73 16.56
N ARG A 641 -10.41 -28.04 16.91
CA ARG A 641 -9.19 -27.68 16.19
C ARG A 641 -8.69 -28.92 15.48
N LEU A 642 -8.52 -28.81 14.18
CA LEU A 642 -8.19 -29.93 13.30
C LEU A 642 -6.87 -29.61 12.61
N GLU A 643 -5.96 -30.57 12.62
CA GLU A 643 -4.73 -30.59 11.83
C GLU A 643 -4.94 -31.51 10.63
N PHE A 644 -4.60 -31.04 9.44
CA PHE A 644 -4.79 -31.82 8.22
C PHE A 644 -3.64 -32.79 8.03
N ASP A 645 -3.96 -34.00 7.59
CA ASP A 645 -2.95 -34.94 7.11
C ASP A 645 -2.55 -34.62 5.66
N THR A 646 -1.54 -35.33 5.16
CA THR A 646 -1.10 -35.28 3.77
C THR A 646 -2.27 -35.55 2.81
N LEU A 647 -2.40 -34.68 1.81
CA LEU A 647 -3.48 -34.75 0.82
C LEU A 647 -2.91 -35.17 -0.54
N PRO A 648 -3.57 -36.08 -1.27
CA PRO A 648 -3.33 -36.26 -2.69
C PRO A 648 -3.52 -34.94 -3.44
N LEU A 649 -2.80 -34.76 -4.55
CA LEU A 649 -2.80 -33.50 -5.29
C LEU A 649 -4.20 -33.07 -5.79
N SER A 650 -5.05 -34.04 -6.15
CA SER A 650 -6.42 -33.79 -6.57
C SER A 650 -7.28 -33.18 -5.45
N GLU A 651 -7.20 -33.71 -4.24
CA GLU A 651 -7.92 -33.17 -3.07
C GLU A 651 -7.31 -31.87 -2.58
N ARG A 652 -5.97 -31.72 -2.68
CA ARG A 652 -5.31 -30.43 -2.41
C ARG A 652 -5.80 -29.34 -3.35
N ARG A 653 -5.97 -29.64 -4.64
CA ARG A 653 -6.53 -28.69 -5.63
C ARG A 653 -7.96 -28.28 -5.27
N LYS A 654 -8.81 -29.22 -4.87
CA LYS A 654 -10.18 -28.91 -4.39
C LYS A 654 -10.15 -28.04 -3.13
N LEU A 655 -9.27 -28.34 -2.19
CA LEU A 655 -9.11 -27.52 -0.98
C LEU A 655 -8.70 -26.08 -1.30
N VAL A 656 -7.71 -25.91 -2.19
CA VAL A 656 -7.31 -24.58 -2.70
C VAL A 656 -8.49 -23.87 -3.34
N ARG A 657 -9.26 -24.57 -4.18
CA ARG A 657 -10.45 -24.02 -4.86
C ARG A 657 -11.50 -23.50 -3.88
N VAL A 658 -11.82 -24.29 -2.87
CA VAL A 658 -12.87 -24.00 -1.86
C VAL A 658 -12.42 -22.94 -0.86
N VAL A 659 -11.13 -22.81 -0.59
CA VAL A 659 -10.62 -21.93 0.47
C VAL A 659 -10.01 -20.65 -0.09
N LEU A 660 -9.08 -20.77 -1.04
CA LEU A 660 -8.25 -19.66 -1.53
C LEU A 660 -8.76 -19.09 -2.88
N SER A 661 -9.37 -19.91 -3.74
CA SER A 661 -9.80 -19.48 -5.08
C SER A 661 -11.29 -19.19 -5.20
N ARG A 662 -12.03 -19.02 -4.10
CA ARG A 662 -13.43 -18.57 -4.17
C ARG A 662 -13.52 -17.20 -4.84
N ALA A 663 -14.60 -16.91 -5.54
CA ALA A 663 -14.82 -15.61 -6.17
C ALA A 663 -14.81 -14.45 -5.16
N ASP A 664 -15.23 -14.71 -3.93
CA ASP A 664 -15.32 -13.76 -2.82
C ASP A 664 -14.17 -13.88 -1.80
N ALA A 665 -13.17 -14.75 -2.04
CA ALA A 665 -12.17 -15.12 -1.03
C ALA A 665 -11.45 -13.92 -0.41
N TRP A 666 -11.17 -12.90 -1.22
CA TRP A 666 -10.38 -11.72 -0.84
C TRP A 666 -11.20 -10.44 -0.77
N TYR A 667 -12.50 -10.50 -1.06
CA TYR A 667 -13.35 -9.34 -0.95
C TYR A 667 -13.48 -8.92 0.52
N ARG A 668 -13.28 -7.63 0.80
CA ARG A 668 -13.46 -7.06 2.13
C ARG A 668 -14.32 -5.80 2.04
N PRO A 669 -15.27 -5.63 2.97
CA PRO A 669 -16.03 -4.39 3.04
C PRO A 669 -15.09 -3.21 3.31
N PRO A 670 -15.39 -2.02 2.77
CA PRO A 670 -14.57 -0.83 3.00
C PRO A 670 -14.42 -0.52 4.49
N HIS A 671 -13.22 -0.13 4.92
CA HIS A 671 -13.00 0.34 6.28
C HIS A 671 -13.87 1.58 6.60
N ALA A 672 -14.10 1.77 7.89
CA ALA A 672 -14.75 2.97 8.40
C ALA A 672 -13.95 4.22 8.01
N PRO A 673 -14.62 5.37 7.77
CA PRO A 673 -13.91 6.63 7.57
C PRO A 673 -13.04 6.98 8.79
N ASP A 674 -11.83 7.48 8.52
CA ASP A 674 -10.89 7.97 9.51
C ASP A 674 -11.51 9.03 10.45
N ARG A 675 -11.03 9.03 11.68
CA ARG A 675 -11.31 10.03 12.70
C ARG A 675 -9.98 10.47 13.28
N PRO A 676 -9.40 11.61 12.86
CA PRO A 676 -8.02 11.96 13.16
C PRO A 676 -7.64 11.90 14.65
N LEU A 677 -8.54 12.33 15.54
CA LEU A 677 -8.32 12.25 16.99
C LEU A 677 -8.26 10.80 17.50
N ALA A 678 -9.14 9.91 17.01
CA ALA A 678 -9.12 8.51 17.38
C ALA A 678 -7.87 7.81 16.84
N SER A 679 -7.42 8.19 15.65
CA SER A 679 -6.20 7.69 15.03
C SER A 679 -4.96 8.10 15.83
N PHE A 680 -4.89 9.35 16.30
CA PHE A 680 -3.83 9.81 17.19
C PHE A 680 -3.83 9.09 18.56
N LEU A 681 -5.01 8.83 19.15
CA LEU A 681 -5.12 8.00 20.36
C LEU A 681 -4.59 6.58 20.13
N GLY A 682 -4.76 6.02 18.92
CA GLY A 682 -4.15 4.76 18.53
C GLY A 682 -2.62 4.77 18.53
N ILE A 683 -2.01 5.90 18.16
CA ILE A 683 -0.55 6.09 18.23
C ILE A 683 -0.07 6.15 19.69
N LEU A 684 -0.77 6.90 20.54
CA LEU A 684 -0.47 6.94 21.98
C LEU A 684 -0.60 5.56 22.63
N GLN A 685 -1.55 4.74 22.18
CA GLN A 685 -1.65 3.34 22.60
C GLN A 685 -0.39 2.55 22.21
N CYS A 686 0.16 2.73 21.00
CA CYS A 686 1.42 2.09 20.60
C CYS A 686 2.59 2.49 21.51
N VAL A 687 2.69 3.77 21.87
CA VAL A 687 3.70 4.27 22.81
C VAL A 687 3.51 3.64 24.20
N PHE A 688 2.28 3.57 24.69
CA PHE A 688 2.00 2.92 25.98
C PHE A 688 2.39 1.43 25.97
N GLU A 689 2.03 0.69 24.92
CA GLU A 689 2.36 -0.74 24.77
C GLU A 689 3.87 -0.99 24.59
N LEU A 690 4.64 0.01 24.15
CA LEU A 690 6.11 -0.07 24.12
C LEU A 690 6.71 -0.22 25.53
N PHE A 691 6.17 0.45 26.55
CA PHE A 691 6.73 0.41 27.90
C PHE A 691 6.02 -0.59 28.82
N PHE A 692 4.70 -0.71 28.72
CA PHE A 692 3.89 -1.48 29.67
C PHE A 692 3.44 -2.85 29.15
N GLY A 693 3.86 -3.22 27.95
CA GLY A 693 3.44 -4.46 27.29
C GLY A 693 2.01 -4.40 26.74
N ARG A 694 1.61 -5.44 26.01
CA ARG A 694 0.27 -5.50 25.40
C ARG A 694 -0.72 -6.02 26.44
N LYS A 695 -1.80 -5.27 26.70
CA LYS A 695 -2.96 -5.87 27.38
C LYS A 695 -3.47 -7.01 26.49
N LYS A 696 -3.46 -8.25 26.99
CA LYS A 696 -4.16 -9.36 26.30
C LYS A 696 -5.61 -8.91 26.11
N MET A 697 -6.03 -8.67 24.87
CA MET A 697 -7.46 -8.50 24.59
C MET A 697 -8.15 -9.80 25.00
N ALA A 698 -8.79 -9.78 26.17
CA ALA A 698 -9.69 -10.82 26.64
C ALA A 698 -10.99 -10.76 25.83
N GLY A 699 -10.91 -10.97 24.52
CA GLY A 699 -12.07 -11.17 23.66
C GLY A 699 -12.48 -12.63 23.75
N GLY A 700 -13.53 -12.92 24.52
CA GLY A 700 -14.09 -14.27 24.59
C GLY A 700 -14.54 -14.77 23.22
N PHE A 701 -14.55 -16.09 23.03
CA PHE A 701 -14.92 -16.82 21.81
C PHE A 701 -16.14 -16.24 21.07
N ASN A 702 -17.20 -15.89 21.81
CA ASN A 702 -18.44 -15.32 21.27
C ASN A 702 -18.28 -13.93 20.60
N SER A 703 -17.30 -13.13 21.03
CA SER A 703 -17.02 -11.81 20.44
C SER A 703 -16.38 -11.94 19.05
N GLN A 704 -15.49 -12.92 18.87
CA GLN A 704 -14.86 -13.21 17.57
C GLN A 704 -15.87 -13.81 16.59
N MET A 705 -16.77 -14.69 17.06
CA MET A 705 -17.88 -15.23 16.26
C MET A 705 -18.75 -14.11 15.67
N LYS A 706 -19.17 -13.13 16.49
CA LYS A 706 -20.01 -12.02 16.02
C LYS A 706 -19.28 -11.16 14.99
N VAL A 707 -17.97 -10.95 15.16
CA VAL A 707 -17.17 -10.16 14.21
C VAL A 707 -17.01 -10.88 12.87
N VAL A 708 -16.71 -12.18 12.88
CA VAL A 708 -16.58 -12.97 11.63
C VAL A 708 -17.93 -13.10 10.92
N ALA A 709 -19.01 -13.39 11.67
CA ALA A 709 -20.35 -13.48 11.11
C ALA A 709 -20.80 -12.15 10.50
N LYS A 710 -20.61 -11.04 11.22
CA LYS A 710 -20.91 -9.69 10.72
C LYS A 710 -20.09 -9.35 9.47
N LYS A 711 -18.79 -9.66 9.46
CA LYS A 711 -17.94 -9.41 8.29
C LYS A 711 -18.39 -10.23 7.07
N GLN A 712 -18.72 -11.51 7.25
CA GLN A 712 -19.20 -12.34 6.13
C GLN A 712 -20.58 -11.87 5.65
N GLU A 713 -21.46 -11.44 6.54
CA GLU A 713 -22.75 -10.84 6.17
C GLU A 713 -22.57 -9.52 5.41
N GLU A 714 -21.63 -8.68 5.85
CA GLU A 714 -21.24 -7.46 5.13
C GLU A 714 -20.67 -7.77 3.73
N VAL A 715 -19.86 -8.83 3.58
CA VAL A 715 -19.37 -9.31 2.28
C VAL A 715 -20.54 -9.77 1.42
N ASN A 716 -21.42 -10.64 1.95
CA ASN A 716 -22.55 -11.19 1.22
C ASN A 716 -23.59 -10.14 0.81
N ASN A 717 -23.77 -9.07 1.59
CA ASN A 717 -24.66 -7.96 1.25
C ASN A 717 -24.05 -6.98 0.24
N ALA A 718 -22.72 -6.98 0.11
CA ALA A 718 -22.00 -6.05 -0.76
C ALA A 718 -21.66 -6.65 -2.14
N LEU A 719 -21.54 -7.98 -2.20
CA LEU A 719 -21.58 -8.77 -3.43
C LEU A 719 -23.01 -8.80 -3.99
#